data_AF-A0A023EWT3-F1
#
_entry.id   AF-A0A023EWT3-F1
#
_cell.length_a   1.000
_cell.length_b   1.000
_cell.length_c   1.000
_cell.angle_alpha   90.00
_cell.angle_beta   90.00
_cell.angle_gamma   90.00
#
_symmetry.space_group_name_H-M   'P 1'
#
loop_
_entity.id
_entity.type
_entity.pdbx_description
1 polymer ?
#
loop_
_entity_poly.entity_id
_entity_poly.type
_entity_poly.pdbx_seq_one_letter_code
_entity_poly.pdbx_strand_id
1 'polypeptide(L)'
;TSTTATGVPEVIPSCGYSNQTYADDRIKPRTSVGSHALPAPDTIIDQLQRSIPVGAVHPHVTAMLPAWGQLLSYDLVQILSPHSSFRCCRNDSTTAATDEIIQCYVRTGEGCKEYKRSISSTEPGTCKFEYRDQMNAASGFLDGSGLYGTTEKEILALRTFTNGKVDIKACLRCNEPGAIGALHTILLKEHNRIADEMSKLNKEWSDTTLFYETRRAVIAQIQHITYNEFLPIVLGSQIANSPDLRIENGKHYTGYSSSNRAGVFNEVAVGAIPAFLTMLPPDMYNESASAEILISTPSMQQTFIPDHATFNDEWTPIALALQRGRDHGVPSYHKALNLCEKRFGIPYGSKLTFDDMEYFGLSPEKRKALEKIYQDAEDIDLLVGGLSETATLGTVFGPTLTCLLAIQFANLRNSDRFWYENDLPPSSLNLPQLQAIRRVTLSGLLCEAKGVSKAQPKAFIREDPYLNARLNCEQLSGLDVTPWRSEIVEEVDEDLEEQTPAPPELAELNIDVIEKAIAKAKDQLNERKRFEYESWVNRGGIDAKSPAGTAASFSKANKNALIIANTSLLFELASNEILSNLHSIRRRKRQIFDNNLGNFGGDDFSNALQSIDVNQFITGSISPINLEPQCENLEAPCDTATPFRTLTGHCNNLRSPNLGQSLTTFARLLPAVYDDGISQPRSIAISGNPLPNPRTISSLIHPDISNLHTRYSLMVMQYAQFLDHDLTMTPIHKGFHESIPSCRSCDSPRTVHPECNPFPVPPRDHYYPELNVTSGERLCFPFMRSLPGQQTLGPREQINQNTAFLDASQVYGENGCVGKGLRGFSGRLNSTIHPIRGKELLPQTPIHPECKSPSGYCFAAGDGRASEQPGLTVIHTIFMREHNRIVEGLRGVNPHWNGDQLYEHARRIVIAQNQHITYNEFLPRILSWNAVNLYGLKLLPQGYYKDYNPTCNPAIVTEFAAAAFRIGHSLLRPHIPRLSPQHQPIDPPILLRDGFFKMDIFTQQAGLIDEIARGLVATPMETLDQFITGEVTNHLFEDRRIPFSGIDLVALNIQRARDHGIPSYNNYRALCNLKRAQTWEDLGREIPPEVISRLKRIYNSVDDIDLFPGGMSERPLQGGLVGPTFACIIAIQFRQARKCDRFWYENDDPTTKFTEAQLAELRKTTLSRIICENLDIQGDMQRAALDLPSNFLNPRVPCSSMQQIDLSAWRE
;
A
#
# COMPACT_ATOMS: atom_id res chain seq x y z
N THR A 1 44.97 -45.81 3.98
CA THR A 1 44.94 -45.47 2.53
C THR A 1 43.59 -44.81 2.26
N SER A 2 43.41 -43.54 1.93
CA SER A 2 44.28 -42.45 1.47
C SER A 2 43.55 -41.13 1.80
N THR A 3 44.34 -40.12 2.18
CA THR A 3 44.00 -38.71 2.33
C THR A 3 43.32 -38.09 1.10
N THR A 4 42.37 -37.17 1.29
CA THR A 4 42.29 -35.90 0.56
C THR A 4 41.44 -34.91 1.35
N ALA A 5 42.02 -33.73 1.57
CA ALA A 5 41.42 -32.60 2.27
C ALA A 5 40.62 -31.73 1.29
N THR A 6 39.33 -31.54 1.54
CA THR A 6 38.50 -30.46 0.98
C THR A 6 37.47 -30.09 2.04
N GLY A 7 37.84 -29.19 2.95
CA GLY A 7 36.93 -28.67 3.98
C GLY A 7 36.58 -27.22 3.66
N VAL A 8 35.45 -26.99 3.01
CA VAL A 8 34.62 -25.80 3.30
C VAL A 8 33.76 -26.22 4.50
N PRO A 9 33.67 -25.44 5.59
CA PRO A 9 32.94 -25.87 6.77
C PRO A 9 31.47 -26.11 6.41
N GLU A 10 30.91 -27.23 6.91
CA GLU A 10 29.47 -27.50 6.89
C GLU A 10 28.68 -26.25 7.27
N VAL A 11 27.62 -26.00 6.50
CA VAL A 11 26.57 -25.01 6.71
C VAL A 11 26.32 -24.80 8.21
N ILE A 12 26.70 -23.61 8.70
CA ILE A 12 26.52 -23.23 10.10
C ILE A 12 25.02 -23.22 10.41
N PRO A 13 24.54 -24.00 11.39
CA PRO A 13 23.14 -23.98 11.78
C PRO A 13 22.80 -22.64 12.44
N SER A 14 21.58 -22.16 12.14
CA SER A 14 20.77 -21.19 12.88
C SER A 14 21.41 -20.53 14.12
N CYS A 15 21.54 -19.21 14.07
CA CYS A 15 21.66 -18.27 15.20
C CYS A 15 22.43 -18.75 16.44
N GLY A 16 23.67 -18.28 16.57
CA GLY A 16 24.39 -18.27 17.83
C GLY A 16 25.90 -18.22 17.62
N TYR A 17 26.53 -17.15 18.09
CA TYR A 17 27.99 -16.98 18.24
C TYR A 17 28.79 -16.49 17.02
N SER A 18 28.50 -15.30 16.50
CA SER A 18 29.58 -14.29 16.52
C SER A 18 29.33 -13.46 17.77
N ASN A 19 30.18 -13.61 18.80
CA ASN A 19 30.04 -12.81 20.03
C ASN A 19 30.34 -11.35 19.65
N GLN A 20 29.30 -10.58 19.31
CA GLN A 20 29.38 -9.13 19.15
C GLN A 20 30.07 -8.57 20.41
N THR A 21 31.15 -7.82 20.22
CA THR A 21 32.05 -7.39 21.30
C THR A 21 31.73 -5.98 21.76
N TYR A 22 30.44 -5.69 21.95
CA TYR A 22 30.04 -4.48 22.66
C TYR A 22 30.69 -4.46 24.04
N ALA A 23 31.15 -3.30 24.50
CA ALA A 23 31.84 -3.19 25.80
C ALA A 23 30.93 -3.54 27.00
N ASP A 24 29.60 -3.51 26.81
CA ASP A 24 28.59 -3.95 27.77
C ASP A 24 27.79 -5.16 27.25
N ASP A 25 28.31 -5.87 26.25
CA ASP A 25 27.67 -6.98 25.54
C ASP A 25 26.30 -6.64 24.94
N ARG A 26 25.95 -5.34 24.79
CA ARG A 26 24.63 -4.90 24.31
C ARG A 26 24.67 -3.77 23.30
N ILE A 27 25.17 -2.60 23.70
CA ILE A 27 25.00 -1.34 22.95
C ILE A 27 26.20 -0.40 22.99
N LYS A 28 27.18 -0.58 23.89
CA LYS A 28 28.34 0.32 24.01
C LYS A 28 29.43 -0.07 23.00
N PRO A 29 29.96 0.89 22.22
CA PRO A 29 31.04 0.63 21.26
C PRO A 29 32.17 -0.20 21.86
N ARG A 30 32.79 -1.04 21.03
CA ARG A 30 33.90 -1.92 21.43
C ARG A 30 35.03 -1.11 22.06
N THR A 31 35.48 -1.54 23.23
CA THR A 31 36.67 -1.01 23.93
C THR A 31 37.80 -2.05 23.92
N SER A 32 38.97 -1.66 24.44
CA SER A 32 40.09 -2.59 24.63
C SER A 32 39.70 -3.75 25.56
N VAL A 33 40.35 -4.90 25.36
CA VAL A 33 40.29 -6.03 26.32
C VAL A 33 40.99 -5.72 27.65
N GLY A 34 41.90 -4.74 27.68
CA GLY A 34 42.58 -4.24 28.87
C GLY A 34 41.93 -2.97 29.45
N SER A 35 42.61 -2.35 30.42
CA SER A 35 42.15 -1.09 31.04
C SER A 35 42.54 0.18 30.26
N HIS A 36 43.08 0.03 29.05
CA HIS A 36 43.59 1.13 28.24
C HIS A 36 42.59 1.50 27.13
N ALA A 37 42.76 2.68 26.52
CA ALA A 37 41.90 3.09 25.41
C ALA A 37 42.43 2.54 24.08
N LEU A 38 41.54 2.11 23.18
CA LEU A 38 41.93 1.77 21.81
C LEU A 38 42.53 3.01 21.11
N PRO A 39 43.55 2.83 20.25
CA PRO A 39 44.14 3.94 19.50
C PRO A 39 43.10 4.61 18.60
N ALA A 40 43.20 5.93 18.43
CA ALA A 40 42.31 6.71 17.57
C ALA A 40 42.40 6.22 16.11
N PRO A 41 41.29 6.09 15.37
CA PRO A 41 41.32 5.64 13.97
C PRO A 41 42.31 6.43 13.10
N ASP A 42 42.35 7.75 13.19
CA ASP A 42 43.29 8.57 12.41
C ASP A 42 44.75 8.33 12.78
N THR A 43 45.04 8.10 14.07
CA THR A 43 46.40 7.76 14.54
C THR A 43 46.82 6.39 14.01
N ILE A 44 45.89 5.44 13.94
CA ILE A 44 46.14 4.14 13.30
C ILE A 44 46.48 4.35 11.82
N ILE A 45 45.70 5.14 11.10
CA ILE A 45 45.94 5.42 9.68
C ILE A 45 47.29 6.11 9.45
N ASP A 46 47.59 7.19 10.18
CA ASP A 46 48.87 7.93 10.05
C ASP A 46 50.09 7.04 10.35
N GLN A 47 50.02 6.22 11.40
CA GLN A 47 51.11 5.31 11.75
C GLN A 47 51.28 4.17 10.73
N LEU A 48 50.17 3.61 10.22
CA LEU A 48 50.21 2.59 9.18
C LEU A 48 50.76 3.16 7.87
N GLN A 49 50.32 4.35 7.45
CA GLN A 49 50.81 5.01 6.24
C GLN A 49 52.33 5.22 6.27
N ARG A 50 52.88 5.64 7.43
CA ARG A 50 54.34 5.80 7.61
C ARG A 50 55.12 4.48 7.55
N SER A 51 54.45 3.36 7.79
CA SER A 51 55.06 2.03 7.79
C SER A 51 55.01 1.31 6.44
N ILE A 52 54.33 1.88 5.44
CA ILE A 52 54.05 1.26 4.15
C ILE A 52 54.83 1.98 3.03
N PRO A 53 55.44 1.27 2.06
CA PRO A 53 56.10 1.88 0.93
C PRO A 53 55.11 2.71 0.09
N VAL A 54 55.41 3.99 -0.12
CA VAL A 54 54.56 4.90 -0.92
C VAL A 54 54.60 4.50 -2.39
N GLY A 55 53.42 4.34 -3.02
CA GLY A 55 53.30 4.19 -4.47
C GLY A 55 53.44 2.78 -5.05
N ALA A 56 53.37 1.72 -4.22
CA ALA A 56 53.48 0.35 -4.72
C ALA A 56 52.21 -0.08 -5.47
N VAL A 57 52.35 -0.37 -6.77
CA VAL A 57 51.27 -0.89 -7.63
C VAL A 57 51.20 -2.43 -7.59
N HIS A 58 50.00 -2.97 -7.77
CA HIS A 58 49.79 -4.41 -7.83
C HIS A 58 50.33 -4.96 -9.16
N PRO A 59 51.12 -6.06 -9.13
CA PRO A 59 51.79 -6.55 -10.34
C PRO A 59 50.82 -7.13 -11.39
N HIS A 60 49.61 -7.54 -11.01
CA HIS A 60 48.74 -8.36 -11.88
C HIS A 60 47.30 -7.88 -12.07
N VAL A 61 46.80 -6.91 -11.30
CA VAL A 61 45.37 -6.51 -11.37
C VAL A 61 45.23 -5.03 -11.70
N THR A 62 44.12 -4.67 -12.34
CA THR A 62 43.81 -3.32 -12.80
C THR A 62 42.97 -2.58 -11.75
N ALA A 63 42.87 -1.25 -11.87
CA ALA A 63 42.03 -0.40 -11.05
C ALA A 63 40.52 -0.72 -11.21
N MET A 64 40.13 -1.43 -12.27
CA MET A 64 38.79 -1.98 -12.45
C MET A 64 38.37 -2.91 -11.31
N LEU A 65 39.29 -3.69 -10.72
CA LEU A 65 38.96 -4.63 -9.65
C LEU A 65 38.43 -3.92 -8.39
N PRO A 66 39.16 -2.97 -7.78
CA PRO A 66 38.61 -2.23 -6.62
C PRO A 66 37.41 -1.34 -6.98
N ALA A 67 37.36 -0.80 -8.20
CA ALA A 67 36.18 -0.04 -8.67
C ALA A 67 34.92 -0.90 -8.74
N TRP A 68 35.02 -2.16 -9.18
CA TRP A 68 33.92 -3.12 -9.18
C TRP A 68 33.53 -3.54 -7.76
N GLY A 69 34.50 -3.76 -6.87
CA GLY A 69 34.23 -4.01 -5.44
C GLY A 69 33.45 -2.86 -4.80
N GLN A 70 33.78 -1.61 -5.14
CA GLN A 70 33.05 -0.43 -4.69
C GLN A 70 31.67 -0.30 -5.36
N LEU A 71 31.50 -0.66 -6.64
CA LEU A 71 30.19 -0.74 -7.29
C LEU A 71 29.26 -1.70 -6.53
N LEU A 72 29.72 -2.92 -6.22
CA LEU A 72 28.92 -3.90 -5.48
C LEU A 72 28.55 -3.42 -4.07
N SER A 73 29.36 -2.55 -3.47
CA SER A 73 29.06 -2.00 -2.14
C SER A 73 27.78 -1.18 -2.11
N TYR A 74 27.39 -0.52 -3.21
CA TYR A 74 26.18 0.29 -3.27
C TYR A 74 24.88 -0.55 -3.28
N ASP A 75 24.96 -1.79 -3.74
CA ASP A 75 23.88 -2.78 -3.66
C ASP A 75 23.83 -3.43 -2.25
N LEU A 76 24.99 -3.58 -1.62
CA LEU A 76 25.14 -4.39 -0.41
C LEU A 76 25.04 -3.58 0.89
N VAL A 77 25.58 -2.37 0.95
CA VAL A 77 25.81 -1.65 2.22
C VAL A 77 25.50 -0.16 2.12
N GLN A 78 24.54 0.30 2.92
CA GLN A 78 24.28 1.71 3.16
C GLN A 78 23.94 1.94 4.64
N ILE A 79 24.94 2.37 5.42
CA ILE A 79 24.80 2.65 6.85
C ILE A 79 24.26 4.08 7.03
N LEU A 80 23.07 4.21 7.61
CA LEU A 80 22.43 5.50 7.87
C LEU A 80 22.75 6.06 9.25
N SER A 81 22.92 7.38 9.34
CA SER A 81 22.99 8.14 10.59
C SER A 81 21.77 9.08 10.71
N PRO A 82 21.32 9.42 11.93
CA PRO A 82 20.19 10.33 12.13
C PRO A 82 20.38 11.69 11.46
N HIS A 83 19.36 12.16 10.74
CA HIS A 83 19.37 13.46 10.08
C HIS A 83 18.99 14.58 11.06
N SER A 84 19.91 14.96 11.96
CA SER A 84 19.70 16.06 12.93
C SER A 84 20.56 17.28 12.60
N SER A 85 20.02 18.49 12.78
CA SER A 85 20.76 19.76 12.73
C SER A 85 21.70 19.97 13.94
N PHE A 86 21.59 19.09 14.94
CA PHE A 86 22.44 19.06 16.12
C PHE A 86 23.87 18.65 15.76
N ARG A 87 24.88 19.37 16.25
CA ARG A 87 26.30 18.99 16.11
C ARG A 87 26.82 18.36 17.39
N CYS A 88 27.49 17.21 17.27
CA CYS A 88 28.07 16.53 18.44
C CYS A 88 29.24 17.32 19.07
N CYS A 89 29.92 18.16 18.29
CA CYS A 89 31.00 19.03 18.74
C CYS A 89 30.49 20.46 19.02
N ARG A 90 30.14 20.79 20.27
CA ARG A 90 29.80 22.14 20.75
C ARG A 90 30.67 22.56 21.93
N ASN A 91 31.01 23.84 22.02
CA ASN A 91 31.84 24.42 23.10
C ASN A 91 31.06 24.92 24.32
N ASP A 92 29.71 24.86 24.35
CA ASP A 92 28.90 25.41 25.44
C ASP A 92 28.26 24.32 26.32
N SER A 93 28.54 24.38 27.63
CA SER A 93 28.22 23.37 28.64
C SER A 93 26.88 23.57 29.37
N THR A 94 25.89 24.26 28.77
CA THR A 94 24.76 24.83 29.53
C THR A 94 23.36 24.55 29.00
N THR A 95 23.05 23.35 28.46
CA THR A 95 21.65 22.90 28.35
C THR A 95 21.49 21.39 28.62
N ALA A 96 20.43 21.05 29.36
CA ALA A 96 20.12 19.70 29.81
C ALA A 96 19.88 18.73 28.64
N ALA A 97 20.32 17.49 28.83
CA ALA A 97 20.34 16.43 27.82
C ALA A 97 18.93 15.97 27.40
N THR A 98 18.59 16.20 26.13
CA THR A 98 17.59 15.43 25.38
C THR A 98 18.25 14.17 24.79
N ASP A 99 17.45 13.16 24.44
CA ASP A 99 17.87 11.88 23.85
C ASP A 99 18.80 12.02 22.61
N GLU A 100 18.84 13.20 21.98
CA GLU A 100 19.74 13.54 20.87
C GLU A 100 21.23 13.52 21.26
N ILE A 101 21.59 13.74 22.54
CA ILE A 101 22.99 13.66 23.02
C ILE A 101 23.48 12.20 23.10
N ILE A 102 22.58 11.24 23.31
CA ILE A 102 22.92 9.81 23.48
C ILE A 102 23.40 9.17 22.16
N GLN A 103 23.04 9.77 21.02
CA GLN A 103 23.46 9.33 19.68
C GLN A 103 24.81 9.92 19.23
N CYS A 104 25.42 10.79 20.03
CA CYS A 104 26.74 11.37 19.74
C CYS A 104 27.84 10.58 20.44
N TYR A 105 28.86 10.17 19.70
CA TYR A 105 30.06 9.56 20.26
C TYR A 105 31.26 10.45 19.98
N VAL A 106 31.77 11.13 21.02
CA VAL A 106 32.75 12.20 20.90
C VAL A 106 33.90 12.01 21.86
N ARG A 107 34.99 11.39 21.38
CA ARG A 107 36.41 11.73 21.66
C ARG A 107 37.33 10.61 21.20
N THR A 108 38.29 10.94 20.35
CA THR A 108 39.55 10.20 20.23
C THR A 108 40.69 11.21 20.08
N GLY A 109 41.38 11.55 21.18
CA GLY A 109 42.54 12.47 21.18
C GLY A 109 42.26 13.91 21.63
N GLU A 110 43.16 14.83 21.27
CA GLU A 110 43.18 16.23 21.73
C GLU A 110 42.11 17.15 21.10
N GLY A 111 41.34 16.66 20.10
CA GLY A 111 40.28 17.42 19.40
C GLY A 111 38.93 16.68 19.28
N CYS A 112 37.87 17.41 18.88
CA CYS A 112 36.52 16.90 18.68
C CYS A 112 36.23 16.63 17.20
N LYS A 113 35.99 15.38 16.81
CA LYS A 113 35.47 14.99 15.48
C LYS A 113 34.04 14.50 15.61
N GLU A 114 33.16 14.96 14.73
CA GLU A 114 31.74 14.66 14.75
C GLU A 114 31.50 13.23 14.25
N TYR A 115 30.95 12.37 15.12
CA TYR A 115 30.42 11.07 14.73
C TYR A 115 29.09 10.81 15.43
N LYS A 116 28.06 10.61 14.61
CA LYS A 116 26.72 10.20 15.04
C LYS A 116 26.57 8.71 14.81
N ARG A 117 26.22 7.99 15.87
CA ARG A 117 25.97 6.55 15.85
C ARG A 117 24.91 6.24 14.78
N SER A 118 25.08 5.15 14.05
CA SER A 118 24.13 4.76 13.00
C SER A 118 22.77 4.37 13.58
N ILE A 119 21.71 4.47 12.78
CA ILE A 119 20.35 4.14 13.20
C ILE A 119 20.26 2.63 13.48
N SER A 120 19.70 2.25 14.63
CA SER A 120 19.49 0.84 14.96
C SER A 120 18.29 0.23 14.26
N SER A 121 18.37 -1.07 14.00
CA SER A 121 17.28 -1.93 13.53
C SER A 121 16.87 -2.92 14.62
N THR A 122 15.66 -3.44 14.56
CA THR A 122 15.20 -4.57 15.38
C THR A 122 15.51 -5.89 14.67
N GLU A 123 15.67 -6.97 15.44
CA GLU A 123 15.86 -8.30 14.86
C GLU A 123 14.61 -8.74 14.07
N PRO A 124 14.77 -9.15 12.79
CA PRO A 124 13.65 -9.65 11.98
C PRO A 124 13.07 -10.94 12.59
N GLY A 125 11.81 -10.89 13.00
CA GLY A 125 11.05 -12.07 13.47
C GLY A 125 10.77 -12.12 14.98
N THR A 126 11.57 -11.45 15.82
CA THR A 126 11.36 -11.40 17.27
C THR A 126 10.91 -10.03 17.77
N CYS A 127 11.18 -8.96 17.01
CA CYS A 127 10.92 -7.56 17.38
C CYS A 127 11.51 -7.16 18.76
N LYS A 128 12.56 -7.86 19.22
CA LYS A 128 13.25 -7.59 20.48
C LYS A 128 14.56 -6.83 20.24
N PHE A 129 14.86 -5.88 21.12
CA PHE A 129 16.16 -5.23 21.20
C PHE A 129 17.06 -6.03 22.15
N GLU A 130 17.64 -7.13 21.67
CA GLU A 130 18.64 -7.87 22.45
C GLU A 130 20.03 -7.22 22.34
N TYR A 131 20.40 -6.75 21.14
CA TYR A 131 21.65 -6.04 20.81
C TYR A 131 21.37 -4.84 19.90
N ARG A 132 22.35 -3.92 19.74
CA ARG A 132 22.22 -2.79 18.79
C ARG A 132 22.49 -3.22 17.35
N ASP A 133 21.55 -3.93 16.73
CA ASP A 133 21.61 -4.20 15.28
C ASP A 133 21.48 -2.90 14.48
N GLN A 134 22.11 -2.85 13.31
CA GLN A 134 22.26 -1.62 12.53
C GLN A 134 21.41 -1.67 11.28
N MET A 135 20.81 -0.53 10.94
CA MET A 135 19.99 -0.41 9.74
C MET A 135 20.87 -0.34 8.51
N ASN A 136 20.70 -1.32 7.61
CA ASN A 136 21.19 -1.26 6.25
C ASN A 136 20.09 -0.70 5.35
N ALA A 137 20.32 0.44 4.71
CA ALA A 137 19.37 1.05 3.78
C ALA A 137 19.55 0.59 2.32
N ALA A 138 20.59 -0.20 2.03
CA ALA A 138 20.74 -0.88 0.76
C ALA A 138 19.85 -2.14 0.72
N SER A 139 19.62 -2.70 -0.47
CA SER A 139 18.81 -3.92 -0.62
C SER A 139 19.44 -5.12 0.09
N GLY A 140 20.77 -5.14 0.19
CA GLY A 140 21.52 -6.27 0.74
C GLY A 140 21.64 -7.45 -0.25
N PHE A 141 21.28 -7.24 -1.51
CA PHE A 141 21.37 -8.20 -2.62
C PHE A 141 22.06 -7.56 -3.81
N LEU A 142 22.65 -8.37 -4.71
CA LEU A 142 23.17 -7.89 -5.99
C LEU A 142 22.03 -7.73 -7.00
N ASP A 143 21.14 -6.76 -6.76
CA ASP A 143 19.88 -6.53 -7.49
C ASP A 143 19.86 -5.22 -8.30
N GLY A 144 21.03 -4.57 -8.43
CA GLY A 144 21.18 -3.30 -9.13
C GLY A 144 20.51 -2.12 -8.43
N SER A 145 20.17 -2.22 -7.14
CA SER A 145 19.57 -1.12 -6.38
C SER A 145 20.50 0.10 -6.28
N GLY A 146 21.81 -0.07 -6.27
CA GLY A 146 22.80 0.99 -6.40
C GLY A 146 22.77 1.69 -7.76
N LEU A 147 22.30 0.99 -8.81
CA LEU A 147 22.18 1.50 -10.17
C LEU A 147 20.83 2.17 -10.45
N TYR A 148 19.74 1.54 -10.01
CA TYR A 148 18.36 1.97 -10.31
C TYR A 148 17.69 2.75 -9.17
N GLY A 149 18.23 2.68 -7.95
CA GLY A 149 17.62 3.20 -6.74
C GLY A 149 17.08 2.09 -5.83
N THR A 150 17.03 2.39 -4.53
CA THR A 150 16.47 1.51 -3.48
C THR A 150 14.98 1.78 -3.24
N THR A 151 14.47 2.89 -3.76
CA THR A 151 13.06 3.29 -3.63
C THR A 151 12.38 3.38 -4.99
N GLU A 152 11.06 3.15 -5.02
CA GLU A 152 10.25 3.30 -6.22
C GLU A 152 10.36 4.71 -6.83
N LYS A 153 10.48 5.74 -5.97
CA LYS A 153 10.69 7.12 -6.39
C LYS A 153 11.97 7.29 -7.20
N GLU A 154 13.08 6.72 -6.74
CA GLU A 154 14.38 6.79 -7.44
C GLU A 154 14.31 6.05 -8.78
N ILE A 155 13.70 4.86 -8.80
CA ILE A 155 13.51 4.06 -10.01
C ILE A 155 12.67 4.82 -11.04
N LEU A 156 11.55 5.42 -10.64
CA LEU A 156 10.66 6.15 -11.54
C LEU A 156 11.29 7.46 -12.03
N ALA A 157 12.04 8.17 -11.18
CA ALA A 157 12.78 9.36 -11.59
C ALA A 157 13.84 9.05 -12.66
N LEU A 158 14.38 7.83 -12.66
CA LEU A 158 15.34 7.37 -13.64
C LEU A 158 14.70 6.97 -14.98
N ARG A 159 13.39 6.71 -15.05
CA ARG A 159 12.73 6.22 -16.28
C ARG A 159 12.39 7.35 -17.25
N THR A 160 12.54 7.07 -18.55
CA THR A 160 12.05 7.95 -19.63
C THR A 160 10.62 7.65 -20.06
N PHE A 161 10.08 6.52 -19.58
CA PHE A 161 8.80 5.93 -20.00
C PHE A 161 8.68 5.69 -21.51
N THR A 162 9.82 5.50 -22.18
CA THR A 162 9.90 5.28 -23.63
C THR A 162 10.79 4.08 -23.92
N ASN A 163 10.21 3.04 -24.54
CA ASN A 163 10.90 1.81 -24.97
C ASN A 163 11.74 1.12 -23.88
N GLY A 164 11.34 1.23 -22.61
CA GLY A 164 12.03 0.67 -21.46
C GLY A 164 13.28 1.41 -21.02
N LYS A 165 13.56 2.62 -21.55
CA LYS A 165 14.82 3.34 -21.32
C LYS A 165 14.88 4.12 -20.01
N VAL A 166 16.11 4.46 -19.63
CA VAL A 166 16.47 5.31 -18.50
C VAL A 166 17.15 6.61 -18.91
N ASP A 167 16.92 7.68 -18.14
CA ASP A 167 17.63 8.95 -18.25
C ASP A 167 18.90 8.93 -17.41
N ILE A 168 20.04 8.72 -18.07
CA ILE A 168 21.36 8.68 -17.44
C ILE A 168 21.68 10.00 -16.70
N LYS A 169 21.09 11.14 -17.08
CA LYS A 169 21.31 12.41 -16.37
C LYS A 169 20.62 12.46 -15.02
N ALA A 170 19.52 11.72 -14.85
CA ALA A 170 18.77 11.62 -13.60
C ALA A 170 19.43 10.67 -12.59
N CYS A 171 20.43 9.89 -13.01
CA CYS A 171 21.20 8.98 -12.16
C CYS A 171 22.06 9.74 -11.15
N LEU A 172 21.74 9.57 -9.86
CA LEU A 172 22.41 10.24 -8.74
C LEU A 172 23.93 9.98 -8.72
N ARG A 173 24.33 8.71 -8.91
CA ARG A 173 25.73 8.26 -8.83
C ARG A 173 26.51 8.52 -10.11
N CYS A 174 25.86 8.73 -11.24
CA CYS A 174 26.52 8.97 -12.53
C CYS A 174 27.27 10.32 -12.56
N ASN A 175 26.90 11.24 -11.67
CA ASN A 175 27.57 12.53 -11.50
C ASN A 175 28.72 12.50 -10.47
N GLU A 176 28.98 11.35 -9.82
CA GLU A 176 30.12 11.23 -8.91
C GLU A 176 31.44 11.24 -9.69
N PRO A 177 32.48 11.95 -9.17
CA PRO A 177 33.81 11.91 -9.78
C PRO A 177 34.42 10.52 -9.68
N GLY A 178 35.43 10.25 -10.49
CA GLY A 178 36.20 9.02 -10.39
C GLY A 178 35.56 7.80 -11.04
N ALA A 179 35.95 6.63 -10.53
CA ALA A 179 35.60 5.32 -11.09
C ALA A 179 34.10 5.01 -11.02
N ILE A 180 33.41 5.49 -9.98
CA ILE A 180 32.03 5.12 -9.69
C ILE A 180 31.03 5.74 -10.66
N GLY A 181 31.13 7.05 -10.92
CA GLY A 181 30.26 7.70 -11.90
C GLY A 181 30.43 7.13 -13.31
N ALA A 182 31.66 6.74 -13.66
CA ALA A 182 31.97 6.08 -14.92
C ALA A 182 31.26 4.73 -15.06
N LEU A 183 31.34 3.86 -14.04
CA LEU A 183 30.72 2.54 -14.06
C LEU A 183 29.19 2.60 -14.08
N HIS A 184 28.57 3.46 -13.28
CA HIS A 184 27.11 3.66 -13.30
C HIS A 184 26.64 4.16 -14.66
N THR A 185 27.34 5.14 -15.24
CA THR A 185 27.04 5.66 -16.57
C THR A 185 27.11 4.56 -17.63
N ILE A 186 28.11 3.69 -17.56
CA ILE A 186 28.32 2.61 -18.54
C ILE A 186 27.24 1.52 -18.40
N LEU A 187 26.88 1.13 -17.18
CA LEU A 187 25.82 0.14 -16.96
C LEU A 187 24.44 0.65 -17.39
N LEU A 188 24.13 1.93 -17.19
CA LEU A 188 22.89 2.52 -17.71
C LEU A 188 22.91 2.71 -19.24
N LYS A 189 24.10 2.89 -19.85
CA LYS A 189 24.23 2.83 -21.33
C LYS A 189 23.95 1.43 -21.85
N GLU A 190 24.46 0.40 -21.17
CA GLU A 190 24.16 -1.00 -21.52
C GLU A 190 22.66 -1.31 -21.37
N HIS A 191 22.03 -0.84 -20.29
CA HIS A 191 20.57 -0.92 -20.14
C HIS A 191 19.85 -0.30 -21.34
N ASN A 192 20.18 0.94 -21.72
CA ASN A 192 19.53 1.61 -22.84
C ASN A 192 19.77 0.91 -24.19
N ARG A 193 20.94 0.29 -24.39
CA ARG A 193 21.22 -0.53 -25.58
C ARG A 193 20.33 -1.78 -25.62
N ILE A 194 20.28 -2.53 -24.53
CA ILE A 194 19.46 -3.74 -24.41
C ILE A 194 17.97 -3.40 -24.60
N ALA A 195 17.47 -2.33 -23.98
CA ALA A 195 16.10 -1.86 -24.14
C ALA A 195 15.77 -1.51 -25.60
N ASP A 196 16.71 -0.85 -26.30
CA ASP A 196 16.58 -0.54 -27.72
C ASP A 196 16.54 -1.79 -28.62
N GLU A 197 17.25 -2.85 -28.28
CA GLU A 197 17.23 -4.09 -29.05
C GLU A 197 16.01 -4.95 -28.72
N MET A 198 15.65 -5.07 -27.44
CA MET A 198 14.44 -5.78 -27.00
C MET A 198 13.16 -5.14 -27.55
N SER A 199 13.07 -3.81 -27.57
CA SER A 199 11.90 -3.11 -28.14
C SER A 199 11.75 -3.33 -29.66
N LYS A 200 12.85 -3.61 -30.39
CA LYS A 200 12.79 -3.98 -31.81
C LYS A 200 12.36 -5.44 -32.00
N LEU A 201 12.74 -6.32 -31.08
CA LEU A 201 12.38 -7.74 -31.12
C LEU A 201 10.93 -7.99 -30.68
N ASN A 202 10.44 -7.25 -29.69
CA ASN A 202 9.15 -7.44 -29.04
C ASN A 202 8.34 -6.13 -29.11
N LYS A 203 7.68 -5.87 -30.23
CA LYS A 203 6.94 -4.60 -30.46
C LYS A 203 5.68 -4.48 -29.62
N GLU A 204 5.17 -5.60 -29.15
CA GLU A 204 3.99 -5.75 -28.32
C GLU A 204 4.26 -5.55 -26.83
N TRP A 205 5.52 -5.56 -26.41
CA TRP A 205 5.88 -5.33 -25.01
C TRP A 205 5.65 -3.87 -24.62
N SER A 206 5.00 -3.66 -23.48
CA SER A 206 4.85 -2.32 -22.91
C SER A 206 6.21 -1.75 -22.50
N ASP A 207 6.33 -0.43 -22.42
CA ASP A 207 7.52 0.25 -21.86
C ASP A 207 7.90 -0.30 -20.47
N THR A 208 6.91 -0.65 -19.66
CA THR A 208 7.14 -1.20 -18.32
C THR A 208 7.68 -2.63 -18.37
N THR A 209 7.15 -3.47 -19.26
CA THR A 209 7.69 -4.81 -19.52
C THR A 209 9.13 -4.73 -20.00
N LEU A 210 9.40 -3.88 -21.01
CA LEU A 210 10.74 -3.64 -21.55
C LEU A 210 11.70 -3.18 -20.46
N PHE A 211 11.31 -2.23 -19.61
CA PHE A 211 12.14 -1.73 -18.52
C PHE A 211 12.52 -2.84 -17.53
N TYR A 212 11.55 -3.62 -17.05
CA TYR A 212 11.82 -4.66 -16.06
C TYR A 212 12.61 -5.84 -16.64
N GLU A 213 12.35 -6.23 -17.89
CA GLU A 213 13.12 -7.26 -18.59
C GLU A 213 14.56 -6.84 -18.86
N THR A 214 14.75 -5.60 -19.32
CA THR A 214 16.08 -5.00 -19.52
C THR A 214 16.83 -4.90 -18.19
N ARG A 215 16.16 -4.43 -17.13
CA ARG A 215 16.73 -4.38 -15.77
C ARG A 215 17.16 -5.76 -15.31
N ARG A 216 16.32 -6.79 -15.50
CA ARG A 216 16.63 -8.18 -15.16
C ARG A 216 17.86 -8.69 -15.92
N ALA A 217 17.98 -8.38 -17.22
CA ALA A 217 19.15 -8.76 -18.01
C ALA A 217 20.45 -8.10 -17.51
N VAL A 218 20.42 -6.81 -17.19
CA VAL A 218 21.60 -6.08 -16.66
C VAL A 218 22.00 -6.60 -15.28
N ILE A 219 21.05 -6.86 -14.39
CA ILE A 219 21.32 -7.48 -13.08
C ILE A 219 21.98 -8.85 -13.27
N ALA A 220 21.47 -9.67 -14.17
CA ALA A 220 22.06 -10.97 -14.49
C ALA A 220 23.49 -10.84 -15.03
N GLN A 221 23.80 -9.83 -15.85
CA GLN A 221 25.17 -9.53 -16.29
C GLN A 221 26.08 -9.18 -15.10
N ILE A 222 25.63 -8.32 -14.17
CA ILE A 222 26.40 -7.92 -12.98
C ILE A 222 26.67 -9.14 -12.08
N GLN A 223 25.64 -9.95 -11.81
CA GLN A 223 25.75 -11.18 -11.02
C GLN A 223 26.71 -12.18 -11.69
N HIS A 224 26.57 -12.40 -12.99
CA HIS A 224 27.42 -13.31 -13.75
C HIS A 224 28.89 -12.86 -13.75
N ILE A 225 29.18 -11.60 -14.13
CA ILE A 225 30.55 -11.05 -14.14
C ILE A 225 31.18 -11.14 -12.75
N THR A 226 30.39 -10.87 -11.70
CA THR A 226 30.87 -10.93 -10.33
C THR A 226 31.35 -12.33 -9.96
N TYR A 227 30.58 -13.38 -10.25
CA TYR A 227 30.95 -14.74 -9.87
C TYR A 227 31.91 -15.41 -10.85
N ASN A 228 31.87 -15.03 -12.13
CA ASN A 228 32.68 -15.64 -13.19
C ASN A 228 34.08 -15.03 -13.32
N GLU A 229 34.19 -13.72 -13.15
CA GLU A 229 35.45 -12.98 -13.39
C GLU A 229 36.04 -12.35 -12.13
N PHE A 230 35.20 -11.72 -11.30
CA PHE A 230 35.67 -10.98 -10.13
C PHE A 230 36.06 -11.91 -8.95
N LEU A 231 35.15 -12.79 -8.52
CA LEU A 231 35.40 -13.68 -7.37
C LEU A 231 36.61 -14.62 -7.54
N PRO A 232 36.89 -15.22 -8.72
CA PRO A 232 38.08 -16.05 -8.88
C PRO A 232 39.41 -15.31 -8.68
N ILE A 233 39.43 -14.00 -8.87
CA ILE A 233 40.61 -13.14 -8.63
C ILE A 233 40.69 -12.77 -7.15
N VAL A 234 39.56 -12.40 -6.55
CA VAL A 234 39.51 -11.98 -5.14
C VAL A 234 39.73 -13.15 -4.19
N LEU A 235 39.03 -14.27 -4.40
CA LEU A 235 38.99 -15.45 -3.53
C LEU A 235 40.02 -16.52 -3.90
N GLY A 236 40.60 -16.43 -5.10
CA GLY A 236 41.40 -17.49 -5.69
C GLY A 236 40.56 -18.62 -6.28
N SER A 237 41.14 -19.31 -7.26
CA SER A 237 40.43 -20.30 -8.08
C SER A 237 39.93 -21.52 -7.29
N GLN A 238 40.60 -21.90 -6.21
CA GLN A 238 40.16 -23.05 -5.39
C GLN A 238 38.88 -22.75 -4.63
N ILE A 239 38.77 -21.57 -4.02
CA ILE A 239 37.61 -21.18 -3.22
C ILE A 239 36.43 -20.82 -4.11
N ALA A 240 36.67 -20.09 -5.21
CA ALA A 240 35.61 -19.72 -6.16
C ALA A 240 34.99 -20.94 -6.88
N ASN A 241 35.70 -22.06 -6.95
CA ASN A 241 35.18 -23.32 -7.52
C ASN A 241 34.48 -24.21 -6.48
N SER A 242 34.27 -23.73 -5.25
CA SER A 242 33.47 -24.46 -4.26
C SER A 242 32.01 -24.62 -4.72
N PRO A 243 31.29 -25.66 -4.27
CA PRO A 243 29.89 -25.88 -4.67
C PRO A 243 28.98 -24.67 -4.44
N ASP A 244 29.22 -23.90 -3.38
CA ASP A 244 28.39 -22.74 -3.02
C ASP A 244 28.63 -21.53 -3.93
N LEU A 245 29.84 -21.38 -4.51
CA LEU A 245 30.22 -20.21 -5.31
C LEU A 245 30.32 -20.49 -6.81
N ARG A 246 30.50 -21.75 -7.22
CA ARG A 246 30.73 -22.12 -8.62
C ARG A 246 29.46 -21.97 -9.46
N ILE A 247 29.55 -21.23 -10.57
CA ILE A 247 28.49 -21.09 -11.58
C ILE A 247 28.21 -22.46 -12.22
N GLU A 248 26.94 -22.79 -12.45
CA GLU A 248 26.55 -24.05 -13.07
C GLU A 248 26.63 -23.94 -14.60
N ASN A 249 27.00 -25.02 -15.29
CA ASN A 249 27.05 -25.04 -16.75
C ASN A 249 25.90 -25.88 -17.30
N GLY A 250 25.11 -25.30 -18.21
CA GLY A 250 24.08 -26.02 -18.97
C GLY A 250 22.80 -26.40 -18.22
N LYS A 251 22.64 -25.96 -16.96
CA LYS A 251 21.43 -26.17 -16.14
C LYS A 251 21.17 -24.99 -15.22
N HIS A 252 20.01 -24.95 -14.59
CA HIS A 252 19.68 -24.01 -13.53
C HIS A 252 20.34 -24.35 -12.19
N TYR A 253 20.46 -23.36 -11.32
CA TYR A 253 20.93 -23.48 -9.95
C TYR A 253 19.76 -23.85 -9.01
N THR A 254 20.00 -24.76 -8.08
CA THR A 254 18.97 -25.34 -7.20
C THR A 254 19.31 -25.24 -5.71
N GLY A 255 20.34 -24.47 -5.35
CA GLY A 255 20.79 -24.34 -3.95
C GLY A 255 20.13 -23.20 -3.17
N TYR A 256 19.19 -22.47 -3.79
CA TYR A 256 18.36 -21.49 -3.09
C TYR A 256 17.55 -22.15 -1.97
N SER A 257 17.53 -21.52 -0.80
CA SER A 257 16.61 -21.87 0.28
C SER A 257 16.10 -20.63 1.00
N SER A 258 14.79 -20.55 1.22
CA SER A 258 14.16 -19.52 2.04
C SER A 258 14.49 -19.64 3.53
N SER A 259 15.14 -20.73 3.96
CA SER A 259 15.64 -20.88 5.34
C SER A 259 16.92 -20.10 5.61
N ASN A 260 17.63 -19.66 4.56
CA ASN A 260 18.88 -18.92 4.70
C ASN A 260 18.58 -17.46 5.07
N ARG A 261 19.30 -16.92 6.06
CA ARG A 261 19.16 -15.51 6.46
C ARG A 261 19.86 -14.62 5.45
N ALA A 262 19.07 -13.93 4.63
CA ALA A 262 19.58 -12.93 3.70
C ALA A 262 20.15 -11.68 4.42
N GLY A 263 21.01 -10.96 3.72
CA GLY A 263 21.63 -9.71 4.18
C GLY A 263 23.16 -9.74 4.18
N VAL A 264 23.75 -8.67 4.70
CA VAL A 264 25.21 -8.48 4.73
C VAL A 264 25.74 -8.58 6.15
N PHE A 265 26.80 -9.36 6.34
CA PHE A 265 27.48 -9.50 7.63
C PHE A 265 28.18 -8.19 8.01
N ASN A 266 28.08 -7.78 9.28
CA ASN A 266 28.71 -6.53 9.77
C ASN A 266 30.23 -6.55 9.55
N GLU A 267 30.88 -7.69 9.78
CA GLU A 267 32.30 -7.95 9.54
C GLU A 267 32.70 -7.67 8.08
N VAL A 268 31.79 -7.92 7.15
CA VAL A 268 31.99 -7.67 5.71
C VAL A 268 31.71 -6.21 5.37
N ALA A 269 30.63 -5.63 5.92
CA ALA A 269 30.20 -4.27 5.64
C ALA A 269 31.21 -3.19 6.05
N VAL A 270 31.88 -3.37 7.20
CA VAL A 270 32.88 -2.40 7.72
C VAL A 270 34.33 -2.90 7.64
N GLY A 271 34.54 -4.16 7.28
CA GLY A 271 35.86 -4.77 7.13
C GLY A 271 36.17 -5.09 5.67
N ALA A 272 35.64 -6.20 5.16
CA ALA A 272 36.07 -6.72 3.87
C ALA A 272 35.71 -5.84 2.66
N ILE A 273 34.55 -5.18 2.63
CA ILE A 273 34.16 -4.27 1.54
C ILE A 273 35.04 -3.01 1.51
N PRO A 274 35.24 -2.28 2.63
CA PRO A 274 36.14 -1.12 2.66
C PRO A 274 37.59 -1.43 2.25
N ALA A 275 38.05 -2.68 2.36
CA ALA A 275 39.38 -3.07 1.93
C ALA A 275 39.62 -2.85 0.41
N PHE A 276 38.59 -2.83 -0.44
CA PHE A 276 38.77 -2.50 -1.85
C PHE A 276 39.20 -1.03 -2.06
N LEU A 277 38.83 -0.12 -1.16
CA LEU A 277 39.20 1.29 -1.24
C LEU A 277 40.72 1.49 -1.08
N THR A 278 41.42 0.58 -0.39
CA THR A 278 42.89 0.64 -0.22
C THR A 278 43.64 0.26 -1.49
N MET A 279 42.96 -0.28 -2.50
CA MET A 279 43.55 -0.67 -3.77
C MET A 279 43.26 0.32 -4.89
N LEU A 280 42.36 1.29 -4.68
CA LEU A 280 42.00 2.25 -5.72
C LEU A 280 43.07 3.36 -5.81
N PRO A 281 43.63 3.65 -7.00
CA PRO A 281 44.61 4.72 -7.18
C PRO A 281 44.06 6.12 -6.81
N PRO A 282 44.88 7.03 -6.25
CA PRO A 282 44.48 8.38 -5.86
C PRO A 282 43.70 9.16 -6.93
N ASP A 283 44.20 9.14 -8.17
CA ASP A 283 43.63 9.91 -9.28
C ASP A 283 42.19 9.46 -9.62
N MET A 284 41.83 8.22 -9.25
CA MET A 284 40.51 7.63 -9.51
C MET A 284 39.43 8.08 -8.50
N TYR A 285 39.78 8.90 -7.50
CA TYR A 285 38.83 9.50 -6.56
C TYR A 285 38.38 10.91 -6.95
N ASN A 286 39.26 11.70 -7.58
CA ASN A 286 39.04 13.14 -7.77
C ASN A 286 38.90 13.56 -9.25
N GLU A 287 39.43 12.78 -10.19
CA GLU A 287 39.32 13.08 -11.63
C GLU A 287 38.18 12.28 -12.28
N SER A 288 37.64 12.74 -13.41
CA SER A 288 36.66 11.96 -14.19
C SER A 288 37.34 10.74 -14.83
N ALA A 289 37.27 9.59 -14.17
CA ALA A 289 37.76 8.34 -14.73
C ALA A 289 36.87 7.87 -15.89
N SER A 290 37.44 7.14 -16.84
CA SER A 290 36.70 6.40 -17.86
C SER A 290 36.97 4.90 -17.71
N ALA A 291 36.11 4.05 -18.28
CA ALA A 291 36.39 2.61 -18.27
C ALA A 291 37.73 2.27 -18.92
N GLU A 292 38.15 3.02 -19.94
CA GLU A 292 39.44 2.82 -20.60
C GLU A 292 40.62 3.05 -19.65
N ILE A 293 40.51 4.06 -18.78
CA ILE A 293 41.50 4.37 -17.74
C ILE A 293 41.50 3.29 -16.65
N LEU A 294 40.33 2.77 -16.26
CA LEU A 294 40.21 1.75 -15.20
C LEU A 294 40.84 0.41 -15.60
N ILE A 295 40.73 0.01 -16.86
CA ILE A 295 41.32 -1.25 -17.35
C ILE A 295 42.81 -1.12 -17.72
N SER A 296 43.36 0.09 -17.88
CA SER A 296 44.79 0.32 -18.17
C SER A 296 45.62 0.63 -16.93
N THR A 297 45.01 1.27 -15.93
CA THR A 297 45.69 1.66 -14.69
C THR A 297 45.87 0.45 -13.77
N PRO A 298 47.07 0.14 -13.28
CA PRO A 298 47.28 -0.88 -12.25
C PRO A 298 46.56 -0.49 -10.94
N SER A 299 46.02 -1.46 -10.20
CA SER A 299 45.55 -1.18 -8.83
C SER A 299 46.73 -0.87 -7.92
N MET A 300 46.48 -0.23 -6.79
CA MET A 300 47.44 -0.13 -5.70
C MET A 300 47.58 -1.49 -4.99
N GLN A 301 48.73 -1.72 -4.35
CA GLN A 301 48.83 -2.82 -3.38
C GLN A 301 47.92 -2.53 -2.18
N GLN A 302 47.29 -3.57 -1.63
CA GLN A 302 46.28 -3.49 -0.56
C GLN A 302 46.71 -2.74 0.72
N THR A 303 47.99 -2.44 0.88
CA THR A 303 48.55 -1.67 2.00
C THR A 303 48.39 -0.16 1.82
N PHE A 304 47.96 0.34 0.66
CA PHE A 304 47.80 1.77 0.44
C PHE A 304 46.57 2.33 1.17
N ILE A 305 46.74 3.35 2.03
CA ILE A 305 45.60 3.98 2.71
C ILE A 305 45.35 5.36 2.10
N PRO A 306 44.19 5.59 1.45
CA PRO A 306 43.90 6.85 0.77
C PRO A 306 43.78 8.02 1.76
N ASP A 307 44.42 9.14 1.43
CA ASP A 307 44.38 10.40 2.18
C ASP A 307 43.71 11.48 1.32
N HIS A 308 42.38 11.40 1.19
CA HIS A 308 41.58 12.30 0.34
C HIS A 308 40.36 12.85 1.08
N ALA A 309 39.84 13.96 0.54
CA ALA A 309 38.76 14.75 1.11
C ALA A 309 37.58 13.89 1.56
N THR A 310 37.23 14.14 2.81
CA THR A 310 36.49 13.33 3.77
C THR A 310 34.98 13.46 3.64
N PHE A 311 34.24 12.49 4.19
CA PHE A 311 32.82 12.68 4.47
C PHE A 311 32.69 13.82 5.52
N ASN A 312 32.01 14.92 5.15
CA ASN A 312 31.87 16.14 5.96
C ASN A 312 33.19 16.82 6.40
N ASP A 313 34.25 16.80 5.61
CA ASP A 313 35.52 17.48 5.98
C ASP A 313 36.23 16.92 7.26
N GLU A 314 35.83 15.74 7.80
CA GLU A 314 36.33 15.23 9.10
C GLU A 314 36.89 13.79 9.16
N TRP A 315 36.36 12.81 8.39
CA TRP A 315 36.82 11.40 8.43
C TRP A 315 37.24 10.83 7.06
N THR A 316 38.39 10.15 7.00
CA THR A 316 38.76 9.36 5.81
C THR A 316 37.88 8.10 5.73
N PRO A 317 37.64 7.52 4.53
CA PRO A 317 36.80 6.33 4.38
C PRO A 317 37.23 5.15 5.25
N ILE A 318 38.54 4.91 5.37
CA ILE A 318 39.09 3.83 6.21
C ILE A 318 38.95 4.16 7.70
N ALA A 319 39.25 5.40 8.12
CA ALA A 319 39.06 5.80 9.52
C ALA A 319 37.59 5.70 9.95
N LEU A 320 36.66 6.08 9.06
CA LEU A 320 35.23 5.95 9.30
C LEU A 320 34.78 4.48 9.37
N ALA A 321 35.33 3.61 8.53
CA ALA A 321 35.04 2.17 8.58
C ALA A 321 35.51 1.54 9.90
N LEU A 322 36.71 1.91 10.39
CA LEU A 322 37.20 1.49 11.71
C LEU A 322 36.29 1.97 12.84
N GLN A 323 35.89 3.24 12.80
CA GLN A 323 35.02 3.82 13.81
C GLN A 323 33.62 3.17 13.81
N ARG A 324 33.05 2.92 12.62
CA ARG A 324 31.78 2.18 12.47
C ARG A 324 31.88 0.74 12.95
N GLY A 325 32.98 0.04 12.66
CA GLY A 325 33.20 -1.31 13.17
C GLY A 325 33.21 -1.38 14.68
N ARG A 326 33.87 -0.43 15.35
CA ARG A 326 33.84 -0.32 16.82
C ARG A 326 32.44 0.03 17.34
N ASP A 327 31.72 0.96 16.70
CA ASP A 327 30.33 1.31 17.06
C ASP A 327 29.36 0.13 16.88
N HIS A 328 29.61 -0.73 15.90
CA HIS A 328 28.78 -1.90 15.56
C HIS A 328 29.16 -3.16 16.35
N GLY A 329 30.07 -3.04 17.32
CA GLY A 329 30.52 -4.18 18.13
C GLY A 329 31.19 -5.28 17.29
N VAL A 330 31.79 -4.91 16.15
CA VAL A 330 32.46 -5.86 15.25
C VAL A 330 33.66 -6.47 15.98
N PRO A 331 33.78 -7.80 16.01
CA PRO A 331 34.88 -8.49 16.68
C PRO A 331 36.25 -8.00 16.21
N SER A 332 37.25 -8.02 17.09
CA SER A 332 38.63 -7.77 16.67
C SER A 332 39.13 -8.85 15.71
N TYR A 333 40.20 -8.51 14.99
CA TYR A 333 40.82 -9.34 13.97
C TYR A 333 41.01 -10.80 14.41
N HIS A 334 41.48 -11.04 15.64
CA HIS A 334 41.72 -12.39 16.14
C HIS A 334 40.45 -13.27 16.20
N LYS A 335 39.28 -12.69 16.49
CA LYS A 335 38.01 -13.43 16.53
C LYS A 335 37.56 -13.83 15.13
N ALA A 336 37.76 -12.96 14.14
CA ALA A 336 37.49 -13.27 12.75
C ALA A 336 38.47 -14.32 12.19
N LEU A 337 39.75 -14.27 12.61
CA LEU A 337 40.73 -15.28 12.26
C LEU A 337 40.30 -16.68 12.77
N ASN A 338 39.78 -16.78 13.99
CA ASN A 338 39.26 -18.03 14.55
C ASN A 338 38.02 -18.57 13.79
N LEU A 339 37.20 -17.70 13.22
CA LEU A 339 36.08 -18.10 12.34
C LEU A 339 36.60 -18.73 11.04
N CYS A 340 37.67 -18.16 10.49
CA CYS A 340 38.18 -18.49 9.15
C CYS A 340 39.24 -19.59 9.11
N GLU A 341 40.04 -19.76 10.18
CA GLU A 341 41.16 -20.70 10.21
C GLU A 341 41.15 -21.57 11.49
N LYS A 342 40.37 -22.66 11.47
CA LYS A 342 40.33 -23.65 12.56
C LYS A 342 41.68 -24.33 12.84
N ARG A 343 42.63 -24.29 11.88
CA ARG A 343 43.96 -24.93 11.97
C ARG A 343 44.84 -24.37 13.08
N PHE A 344 44.62 -23.13 13.49
CA PHE A 344 45.45 -22.49 14.52
C PHE A 344 45.08 -22.87 15.95
N GLY A 345 43.95 -23.56 16.16
CA GLY A 345 43.68 -24.34 17.37
C GLY A 345 43.86 -23.60 18.71
N ILE A 346 43.67 -22.29 18.76
CA ILE A 346 43.76 -21.52 20.01
C ILE A 346 42.47 -21.79 20.81
N PRO A 347 42.54 -22.39 22.01
CA PRO A 347 41.37 -22.56 22.86
C PRO A 347 40.67 -21.22 23.13
N TYR A 348 39.35 -21.23 23.22
CA TYR A 348 38.57 -20.06 23.60
C TYR A 348 39.04 -19.54 24.97
N GLY A 349 39.69 -18.37 25.01
CA GLY A 349 40.24 -17.77 26.24
C GLY A 349 41.78 -17.77 26.40
N SER A 350 42.56 -18.21 25.40
CA SER A 350 44.03 -18.06 25.43
C SER A 350 44.45 -16.63 25.06
N LYS A 351 45.38 -16.05 25.84
CA LYS A 351 45.89 -14.69 25.63
C LYS A 351 46.79 -14.63 24.40
N LEU A 352 46.41 -13.86 23.38
CA LEU A 352 47.17 -13.71 22.13
C LEU A 352 48.32 -12.71 22.28
N THR A 353 49.49 -13.03 21.75
CA THR A 353 50.67 -12.14 21.73
C THR A 353 50.99 -11.66 20.32
N PHE A 354 51.78 -10.58 20.19
CA PHE A 354 52.19 -10.09 18.86
C PHE A 354 53.07 -11.09 18.12
N ASP A 355 53.85 -11.93 18.80
CA ASP A 355 54.70 -12.93 18.16
C ASP A 355 53.87 -14.03 17.48
N ASP A 356 52.69 -14.34 18.01
CA ASP A 356 51.75 -15.27 17.37
C ASP A 356 51.27 -14.78 15.99
N MET A 357 51.33 -13.47 15.73
CA MET A 357 50.87 -12.88 14.46
C MET A 357 51.78 -13.24 13.28
N GLU A 358 53.07 -13.50 13.51
CA GLU A 358 53.97 -13.98 12.44
C GLU A 358 53.57 -15.39 11.99
N TYR A 359 53.06 -16.22 12.91
CA TYR A 359 52.53 -17.55 12.60
C TYR A 359 51.22 -17.49 11.80
N PHE A 360 50.44 -16.42 11.94
CA PHE A 360 49.21 -16.15 11.18
C PHE A 360 49.44 -15.42 9.85
N GLY A 361 50.70 -15.31 9.39
CA GLY A 361 51.02 -14.80 8.05
C GLY A 361 51.26 -13.28 7.97
N LEU A 362 51.50 -12.60 9.09
CA LEU A 362 52.01 -11.23 9.08
C LEU A 362 53.53 -11.21 8.94
N SER A 363 54.07 -10.28 8.14
CA SER A 363 55.53 -10.11 8.05
C SER A 363 56.09 -9.50 9.35
N PRO A 364 57.36 -9.74 9.70
CA PRO A 364 57.99 -9.16 10.88
C PRO A 364 57.92 -7.63 10.93
N GLU A 365 57.97 -6.97 9.77
CA GLU A 365 57.85 -5.50 9.65
C GLU A 365 56.43 -5.03 9.98
N LYS A 366 55.41 -5.73 9.47
CA LYS A 366 54.00 -5.41 9.73
C LYS A 366 53.60 -5.72 11.17
N ARG A 367 54.08 -6.82 11.74
CA ARG A 367 53.90 -7.10 13.18
C ARG A 367 54.46 -5.96 14.02
N LYS A 368 55.72 -5.55 13.78
CA LYS A 368 56.36 -4.44 14.53
C LYS A 368 55.63 -3.12 14.36
N ALA A 369 54.97 -2.89 13.22
CA ALA A 369 54.12 -1.72 13.03
C ALA A 369 52.86 -1.80 13.91
N LEU A 370 52.19 -2.96 13.94
CA LEU A 370 51.01 -3.17 14.80
C LEU A 370 51.34 -3.11 16.29
N GLU A 371 52.48 -3.63 16.72
CA GLU A 371 52.98 -3.57 18.10
C GLU A 371 53.27 -2.14 18.58
N LYS A 372 53.53 -1.21 17.64
CA LYS A 372 53.66 0.24 17.95
C LYS A 372 52.31 0.95 18.05
N ILE A 373 51.28 0.43 17.36
CA ILE A 373 49.95 1.04 17.27
C ILE A 373 49.05 0.55 18.42
N TYR A 374 49.06 -0.75 18.69
CA TYR A 374 48.21 -1.41 19.68
C TYR A 374 49.03 -1.87 20.88
N GLN A 375 48.48 -1.73 22.08
CA GLN A 375 49.13 -2.20 23.30
C GLN A 375 48.94 -3.71 23.51
N ASP A 376 47.77 -4.27 23.16
CA ASP A 376 47.48 -5.70 23.20
C ASP A 376 47.13 -6.23 21.80
N ALA A 377 47.60 -7.42 21.45
CA ALA A 377 47.39 -8.03 20.14
C ALA A 377 45.90 -8.37 19.86
N GLU A 378 45.10 -8.53 20.91
CA GLU A 378 43.66 -8.81 20.82
C GLU A 378 42.82 -7.58 20.45
N ASP A 379 43.40 -6.38 20.52
CA ASP A 379 42.70 -5.13 20.27
C ASP A 379 42.67 -4.71 18.80
N ILE A 380 43.51 -5.34 17.97
CA ILE A 380 43.66 -5.06 16.54
C ILE A 380 42.29 -5.11 15.85
N ASP A 381 41.87 -3.99 15.23
CA ASP A 381 40.62 -3.92 14.47
C ASP A 381 40.65 -4.87 13.26
N LEU A 382 39.50 -5.47 12.93
CA LEU A 382 39.36 -6.47 11.86
C LEU A 382 39.98 -6.02 10.53
N LEU A 383 39.62 -4.81 10.07
CA LEU A 383 40.14 -4.25 8.82
C LEU A 383 41.66 -4.07 8.85
N VAL A 384 42.21 -3.61 9.98
CA VAL A 384 43.65 -3.34 10.13
C VAL A 384 44.45 -4.65 10.10
N GLY A 385 44.00 -5.66 10.84
CA GLY A 385 44.63 -6.98 10.83
C GLY A 385 44.52 -7.64 9.46
N GLY A 386 43.32 -7.63 8.86
CA GLY A 386 43.09 -8.23 7.53
C GLY A 386 43.91 -7.60 6.40
N LEU A 387 44.13 -6.28 6.41
CA LEU A 387 45.02 -5.60 5.46
C LEU A 387 46.51 -5.87 5.73
N SER A 388 46.83 -6.22 6.97
CA SER A 388 48.21 -6.53 7.39
C SER A 388 48.61 -7.96 7.05
N GLU A 389 47.66 -8.86 6.81
CA GLU A 389 47.94 -10.21 6.32
C GLU A 389 48.69 -10.19 4.98
N THR A 390 49.51 -11.22 4.76
CA THR A 390 50.09 -11.49 3.45
C THR A 390 49.06 -12.22 2.60
N ALA A 391 48.78 -11.72 1.40
CA ALA A 391 47.87 -12.38 0.47
C ALA A 391 48.37 -13.80 0.13
N THR A 392 47.47 -14.76 0.13
CA THR A 392 47.80 -16.12 -0.29
C THR A 392 48.00 -16.19 -1.80
N LEU A 393 48.76 -17.18 -2.28
CA LEU A 393 49.04 -17.29 -3.71
C LEU A 393 47.75 -17.42 -4.52
N GLY A 394 47.50 -16.43 -5.39
CA GLY A 394 46.32 -16.40 -6.26
C GLY A 394 45.09 -15.69 -5.66
N THR A 395 45.20 -15.10 -4.47
CA THR A 395 44.16 -14.22 -3.88
C THR A 395 44.62 -12.77 -3.87
N VAL A 396 43.67 -11.85 -3.77
CA VAL A 396 43.97 -10.42 -3.65
C VAL A 396 44.20 -10.02 -2.20
N PHE A 397 43.39 -10.56 -1.29
CA PHE A 397 43.49 -10.30 0.14
C PHE A 397 44.14 -11.46 0.91
N GLY A 398 44.48 -11.20 2.17
CA GLY A 398 44.88 -12.24 3.11
C GLY A 398 43.76 -13.24 3.44
N PRO A 399 44.08 -14.35 4.12
CA PRO A 399 43.14 -15.43 4.42
C PRO A 399 41.85 -14.99 5.10
N THR A 400 41.90 -14.04 6.04
CA THR A 400 40.72 -13.64 6.83
C THR A 400 39.72 -12.88 5.99
N LEU A 401 40.14 -11.85 5.25
CA LEU A 401 39.23 -11.08 4.38
C LEU A 401 38.70 -11.94 3.22
N THR A 402 39.55 -12.81 2.67
CA THR A 402 39.17 -13.79 1.64
C THR A 402 38.04 -14.71 2.12
N CYS A 403 38.17 -15.25 3.33
CA CYS A 403 37.16 -16.09 3.95
C CYS A 403 35.83 -15.35 4.19
N LEU A 404 35.89 -14.15 4.77
CA LEU A 404 34.68 -13.35 5.03
C LEU A 404 33.90 -13.03 3.74
N LEU A 405 34.61 -12.69 2.67
CA LEU A 405 34.00 -12.48 1.35
C LEU A 405 33.41 -13.78 0.79
N ALA A 406 34.11 -14.91 0.91
CA ALA A 406 33.59 -16.20 0.46
C ALA A 406 32.27 -16.57 1.16
N ILE A 407 32.19 -16.37 2.49
CA ILE A 407 30.97 -16.59 3.28
C ILE A 407 29.85 -15.64 2.82
N GLN A 408 30.14 -14.36 2.62
CA GLN A 408 29.13 -13.39 2.17
C GLN A 408 28.55 -13.75 0.81
N PHE A 409 29.39 -14.02 -0.20
CA PHE A 409 28.91 -14.32 -1.54
C PHE A 409 28.20 -15.68 -1.60
N ALA A 410 28.64 -16.68 -0.84
CA ALA A 410 27.89 -17.93 -0.71
C ALA A 410 26.49 -17.68 -0.13
N ASN A 411 26.38 -16.86 0.92
CA ASN A 411 25.08 -16.51 1.49
C ASN A 411 24.19 -15.73 0.52
N LEU A 412 24.75 -14.78 -0.24
CA LEU A 412 24.01 -13.99 -1.23
C LEU A 412 23.38 -14.90 -2.28
N ARG A 413 24.15 -15.80 -2.89
CA ARG A 413 23.61 -16.74 -3.89
C ARG A 413 22.57 -17.68 -3.31
N ASN A 414 22.81 -18.23 -2.12
CA ASN A 414 21.96 -19.28 -1.54
C ASN A 414 20.67 -18.71 -0.90
N SER A 415 20.62 -17.40 -0.63
CA SER A 415 19.45 -16.72 -0.03
C SER A 415 18.67 -15.82 -1.00
N ASP A 416 19.22 -15.52 -2.18
CA ASP A 416 18.57 -14.72 -3.19
C ASP A 416 17.63 -15.56 -4.07
N ARG A 417 16.32 -15.33 -3.93
CA ARG A 417 15.29 -15.97 -4.77
C ARG A 417 15.43 -15.56 -6.23
N PHE A 418 15.88 -14.34 -6.49
CA PHE A 418 16.01 -13.74 -7.81
C PHE A 418 17.41 -13.90 -8.40
N TRP A 419 18.25 -14.76 -7.81
CA TRP A 419 19.52 -15.17 -8.39
C TRP A 419 19.34 -15.64 -9.83
N TYR A 420 20.10 -15.09 -10.77
CA TYR A 420 19.82 -15.22 -12.20
C TYR A 420 19.78 -16.67 -12.71
N GLU A 421 20.48 -17.61 -12.07
CA GLU A 421 20.48 -19.04 -12.46
C GLU A 421 19.31 -19.85 -11.89
N ASN A 422 18.49 -19.31 -10.99
CA ASN A 422 17.41 -20.05 -10.34
C ASN A 422 16.31 -20.47 -11.33
N ASP A 423 15.76 -21.67 -11.14
CA ASP A 423 14.56 -22.15 -11.86
C ASP A 423 13.29 -21.93 -11.02
N LEU A 424 12.99 -20.66 -10.74
CA LEU A 424 11.82 -20.25 -9.97
C LEU A 424 10.94 -19.29 -10.80
N PRO A 425 10.01 -19.82 -11.63
CA PRO A 425 9.05 -19.00 -12.37
C PRO A 425 8.17 -18.15 -11.43
N PRO A 426 7.70 -16.97 -11.87
CA PRO A 426 7.89 -16.37 -13.20
C PRO A 426 9.21 -15.58 -13.36
N SER A 427 10.05 -15.51 -12.32
CA SER A 427 11.26 -14.69 -12.30
C SER A 427 12.48 -15.28 -13.03
N SER A 428 12.49 -16.59 -13.28
CA SER A 428 13.61 -17.33 -13.88
C SER A 428 13.88 -16.96 -15.34
N LEU A 429 15.16 -16.93 -15.71
CA LEU A 429 15.60 -16.92 -17.11
C LEU A 429 15.49 -18.32 -17.69
N ASN A 430 15.03 -18.42 -18.95
CA ASN A 430 15.03 -19.70 -19.65
C ASN A 430 16.46 -20.13 -20.03
N LEU A 431 16.66 -21.39 -20.40
CA LEU A 431 18.00 -21.92 -20.66
C LEU A 431 18.73 -21.20 -21.82
N PRO A 432 18.08 -20.84 -22.95
CA PRO A 432 18.68 -19.97 -23.97
C PRO A 432 19.13 -18.59 -23.44
N GLN A 433 18.30 -17.92 -22.64
CA GLN A 433 18.63 -16.63 -22.01
C GLN A 433 19.82 -16.77 -21.06
N LEU A 434 19.85 -17.83 -20.24
CA LEU A 434 20.99 -18.15 -19.37
C LEU A 434 22.29 -18.38 -20.17
N GLN A 435 22.20 -19.09 -21.29
CA GLN A 435 23.37 -19.31 -22.16
C GLN A 435 23.88 -18.00 -22.78
N ALA A 436 23.00 -17.06 -23.11
CA ALA A 436 23.40 -15.74 -23.57
C ALA A 436 24.10 -14.94 -22.46
N ILE A 437 23.57 -14.91 -21.24
CA ILE A 437 24.20 -14.25 -20.08
C ILE A 437 25.58 -14.86 -19.79
N ARG A 438 25.72 -16.19 -19.82
CA ARG A 438 26.98 -16.91 -19.53
C ARG A 438 28.12 -16.62 -20.52
N ARG A 439 27.85 -16.00 -21.67
CA ARG A 439 28.86 -15.59 -22.65
C ARG A 439 29.33 -14.15 -22.43
N VAL A 440 28.64 -13.39 -21.61
CA VAL A 440 28.97 -11.99 -21.34
C VAL A 440 30.26 -11.93 -20.53
N THR A 441 31.19 -11.10 -20.99
CA THR A 441 32.37 -10.70 -20.23
C THR A 441 32.30 -9.23 -19.88
N LEU A 442 32.99 -8.80 -18.83
CA LEU A 442 33.09 -7.37 -18.49
C LEU A 442 33.62 -6.57 -19.69
N SER A 443 34.67 -7.06 -20.37
CA SER A 443 35.22 -6.38 -21.55
C SER A 443 34.24 -6.28 -22.71
N GLY A 444 33.42 -7.32 -22.96
CA GLY A 444 32.35 -7.27 -23.95
C GLY A 444 31.27 -6.23 -23.61
N LEU A 445 30.85 -6.17 -22.33
CA LEU A 445 29.91 -5.17 -21.85
C LEU A 445 30.46 -3.74 -22.01
N LEU A 446 31.73 -3.51 -21.64
CA LEU A 446 32.37 -2.19 -21.79
C LEU A 446 32.43 -1.73 -23.26
N CYS A 447 32.63 -2.67 -24.19
CA CYS A 447 32.66 -2.42 -25.62
C CYS A 447 31.28 -2.03 -26.18
N GLU A 448 30.23 -2.80 -25.85
CA GLU A 448 28.86 -2.54 -26.31
C GLU A 448 28.28 -1.22 -25.76
N ALA A 449 28.56 -0.94 -24.49
CA ALA A 449 28.18 0.32 -23.86
C ALA A 449 28.95 1.55 -24.39
N LYS A 450 29.85 1.34 -25.37
CA LYS A 450 30.77 2.36 -25.94
C LYS A 450 31.61 3.05 -24.86
N GLY A 451 32.02 2.29 -23.85
CA GLY A 451 32.88 2.75 -22.77
C GLY A 451 34.37 2.68 -23.11
N VAL A 452 34.76 1.82 -24.06
CA VAL A 452 36.13 1.60 -24.52
C VAL A 452 36.18 1.28 -26.02
N SER A 453 37.34 1.47 -26.66
CA SER A 453 37.58 1.09 -28.07
C SER A 453 38.37 -0.22 -28.23
N LYS A 454 39.25 -0.51 -27.26
CA LYS A 454 40.01 -1.74 -27.14
C LYS A 454 40.07 -2.17 -25.68
N ALA A 455 39.94 -3.47 -25.43
CA ALA A 455 40.01 -4.03 -24.09
C ALA A 455 40.70 -5.39 -24.11
N GLN A 456 41.39 -5.73 -23.03
CA GLN A 456 41.89 -7.08 -22.80
C GLN A 456 40.73 -8.02 -22.42
N PRO A 457 40.75 -9.32 -22.80
CA PRO A 457 39.66 -10.25 -22.48
C PRO A 457 39.31 -10.36 -20.99
N LYS A 458 40.30 -10.26 -20.10
CA LYS A 458 40.11 -10.24 -18.64
C LYS A 458 40.32 -8.82 -18.10
N ALA A 459 39.26 -8.04 -17.98
CA ALA A 459 39.30 -6.62 -17.62
C ALA A 459 39.96 -6.33 -16.25
N PHE A 460 39.81 -7.24 -15.29
CA PHE A 460 40.37 -7.12 -13.94
C PHE A 460 41.87 -7.44 -13.86
N ILE A 461 42.43 -8.09 -14.88
CA ILE A 461 43.83 -8.50 -14.94
C ILE A 461 44.57 -7.53 -15.87
N ARG A 462 45.81 -7.21 -15.50
CA ARG A 462 46.68 -6.36 -16.33
C ARG A 462 46.89 -7.01 -17.70
N GLU A 463 47.08 -6.16 -18.70
CA GLU A 463 47.42 -6.64 -20.04
C GLU A 463 48.75 -7.39 -20.01
N ASP A 464 48.82 -8.48 -20.78
CA ASP A 464 50.06 -9.17 -21.07
C ASP A 464 50.11 -9.49 -22.57
N PRO A 465 51.29 -9.49 -23.21
CA PRO A 465 51.42 -9.67 -24.66
C PRO A 465 50.88 -11.01 -25.20
N TYR A 466 50.66 -12.02 -24.35
CA TYR A 466 50.37 -13.38 -24.80
C TYR A 466 48.95 -13.87 -24.48
N LEU A 467 48.53 -13.83 -23.20
CA LEU A 467 47.31 -14.43 -22.69
C LEU A 467 46.20 -13.40 -22.41
N ASN A 468 46.52 -12.11 -22.29
CA ASN A 468 45.56 -11.04 -21.99
C ASN A 468 45.83 -9.76 -22.80
N ALA A 469 46.17 -9.90 -24.08
CA ALA A 469 46.44 -8.77 -24.96
C ALA A 469 45.14 -7.99 -25.29
N ARG A 470 45.24 -6.67 -25.47
CA ARG A 470 44.11 -5.83 -25.86
C ARG A 470 43.60 -6.17 -27.26
N LEU A 471 42.32 -6.49 -27.36
CA LEU A 471 41.61 -6.77 -28.61
C LEU A 471 40.76 -5.58 -29.02
N ASN A 472 40.44 -5.49 -30.32
CA ASN A 472 39.43 -4.53 -30.80
C ASN A 472 38.04 -4.98 -30.32
N CYS A 473 37.16 -4.04 -30.01
CA CYS A 473 35.82 -4.36 -29.50
C CYS A 473 34.99 -5.26 -30.42
N GLU A 474 35.23 -5.26 -31.74
CA GLU A 474 34.57 -6.18 -32.69
C GLU A 474 34.86 -7.67 -32.41
N GLN A 475 35.93 -7.97 -31.66
CA GLN A 475 36.34 -9.32 -31.29
C GLN A 475 35.82 -9.75 -29.91
N LEU A 476 35.12 -8.86 -29.20
CA LEU A 476 34.58 -9.09 -27.86
C LEU A 476 33.06 -8.94 -27.94
N SER A 477 32.34 -10.06 -27.86
CA SER A 477 30.88 -10.04 -27.96
C SER A 477 30.23 -9.59 -26.65
N GLY A 478 29.24 -8.70 -26.72
CA GLY A 478 28.32 -8.43 -25.61
C GLY A 478 27.13 -9.39 -25.54
N LEU A 479 26.06 -8.96 -24.84
CA LEU A 479 24.86 -9.77 -24.68
C LEU A 479 24.05 -9.84 -25.98
N ASP A 480 23.85 -11.07 -26.49
CA ASP A 480 22.88 -11.37 -27.54
C ASP A 480 21.46 -11.48 -26.92
N VAL A 481 20.60 -10.54 -27.26
CA VAL A 481 19.21 -10.47 -26.74
C VAL A 481 18.22 -11.28 -27.58
N THR A 482 18.65 -11.96 -28.64
CA THR A 482 17.77 -12.80 -29.48
C THR A 482 16.93 -13.81 -28.68
N PRO A 483 17.45 -14.45 -27.60
CA PRO A 483 16.66 -15.34 -26.75
C PRO A 483 15.51 -14.68 -25.96
N TRP A 484 15.41 -13.36 -25.95
CA TRP A 484 14.29 -12.61 -25.35
C TRP A 484 13.15 -12.34 -26.33
N ARG A 485 13.23 -12.86 -27.57
CA ARG A 485 12.11 -12.82 -28.51
C ARG A 485 10.92 -13.59 -27.93
N SER A 486 9.76 -12.95 -27.87
CA SER A 486 8.50 -13.61 -27.57
C SER A 486 8.17 -14.60 -28.69
N GLU A 487 7.95 -15.87 -28.33
CA GLU A 487 7.25 -16.78 -29.23
C GLU A 487 5.80 -16.35 -29.24
N ILE A 488 5.28 -15.98 -30.41
CA ILE A 488 3.84 -15.90 -30.62
C ILE A 488 3.34 -17.32 -30.35
N VAL A 489 2.64 -17.52 -29.24
CA VAL A 489 1.88 -18.74 -29.03
C VAL A 489 0.79 -18.73 -30.09
N GLU A 490 1.02 -19.40 -31.21
CA GLU A 490 -0.06 -19.91 -32.03
C GLU A 490 -0.79 -20.91 -31.13
N GLU A 491 -1.91 -20.47 -30.56
CA GLU A 491 -2.78 -21.33 -29.77
C GLU A 491 -3.19 -22.53 -30.63
N VAL A 492 -3.06 -23.70 -30.02
CA VAL A 492 -3.61 -24.95 -30.51
C VAL A 492 -5.12 -24.78 -30.54
N ASP A 493 -5.71 -24.83 -31.75
CA ASP A 493 -7.14 -25.04 -31.95
C ASP A 493 -7.55 -26.32 -31.19
N GLU A 494 -8.14 -26.16 -30.00
CA GLU A 494 -8.96 -27.19 -29.40
C GLU A 494 -10.42 -26.97 -29.81
N ASP A 495 -10.96 -28.03 -30.41
CA ASP A 495 -12.24 -28.12 -31.08
C ASP A 495 -13.45 -27.65 -30.26
N LEU A 496 -14.25 -26.80 -30.91
CA LEU A 496 -15.72 -26.81 -30.98
C LEU A 496 -16.52 -26.80 -29.65
N GLU A 497 -16.96 -25.59 -29.25
CA GLU A 497 -18.28 -25.41 -28.64
C GLU A 497 -19.10 -24.32 -29.37
N GLU A 498 -20.41 -24.59 -29.48
CA GLU A 498 -21.39 -23.92 -30.32
C GLU A 498 -21.40 -22.39 -30.21
N GLN A 499 -21.13 -21.71 -31.33
CA GLN A 499 -21.41 -20.29 -31.49
C GLN A 499 -22.93 -20.06 -31.43
N THR A 500 -23.43 -19.56 -30.30
CA THR A 500 -24.66 -18.78 -30.28
C THR A 500 -24.52 -17.61 -31.25
N PRO A 501 -25.48 -17.39 -32.18
CA PRO A 501 -25.37 -16.28 -33.12
C PRO A 501 -25.37 -14.96 -32.34
N ALA A 502 -24.36 -14.12 -32.59
CA ALA A 502 -24.32 -12.77 -32.06
C ALA A 502 -25.63 -12.05 -32.39
N PRO A 503 -26.18 -11.23 -31.47
CA PRO A 503 -27.35 -10.40 -31.75
C PRO A 503 -27.17 -9.66 -33.09
N PRO A 504 -28.24 -9.46 -33.89
CA PRO A 504 -28.17 -8.79 -35.19
C PRO A 504 -27.47 -7.41 -35.16
N GLU A 505 -27.43 -6.80 -33.98
CA GLU A 505 -26.85 -5.50 -33.66
C GLU A 505 -25.31 -5.47 -33.67
N LEU A 506 -24.64 -6.61 -33.48
CA LEU A 506 -23.18 -6.73 -33.43
C LEU A 506 -22.56 -7.18 -34.77
N ALA A 507 -23.37 -7.41 -35.81
CA ALA A 507 -22.90 -7.89 -37.12
C ALA A 507 -21.88 -6.95 -37.82
N GLU A 508 -21.79 -5.68 -37.39
CA GLU A 508 -20.84 -4.69 -37.92
C GLU A 508 -19.49 -4.64 -37.17
N LEU A 509 -19.36 -5.36 -36.05
CA LEU A 509 -18.12 -5.45 -35.27
C LEU A 509 -17.31 -6.68 -35.71
N ASN A 510 -16.24 -6.45 -36.48
CA ASN A 510 -15.25 -7.49 -36.77
C ASN A 510 -14.05 -7.38 -35.81
N ILE A 511 -13.23 -8.43 -35.79
CA ILE A 511 -12.03 -8.55 -34.96
C ILE A 511 -11.08 -7.35 -35.17
N ASP A 512 -10.86 -6.92 -36.41
CA ASP A 512 -9.97 -5.79 -36.74
C ASP A 512 -10.39 -4.45 -36.08
N VAL A 513 -11.70 -4.18 -35.96
CA VAL A 513 -12.21 -2.96 -35.33
C VAL A 513 -11.96 -3.00 -33.82
N ILE A 514 -12.15 -4.15 -33.19
CA ILE A 514 -11.90 -4.37 -31.76
C ILE A 514 -10.40 -4.22 -31.48
N GLU A 515 -9.54 -4.86 -32.27
CA GLU A 515 -8.08 -4.79 -32.11
C GLU A 515 -7.57 -3.34 -32.24
N LYS A 516 -8.02 -2.60 -33.26
CA LYS A 516 -7.66 -1.18 -33.43
C LYS A 516 -8.15 -0.30 -32.29
N ALA A 517 -9.37 -0.56 -31.78
CA ALA A 517 -9.91 0.18 -30.66
C ALA A 517 -9.09 -0.05 -29.38
N ILE A 518 -8.70 -1.31 -29.12
CA ILE A 518 -7.85 -1.66 -27.97
C ILE A 518 -6.45 -1.05 -28.11
N ALA A 519 -5.83 -1.08 -29.29
CA ALA A 519 -4.53 -0.47 -29.53
C ALA A 519 -4.56 1.04 -29.23
N LYS A 520 -5.57 1.75 -29.74
CA LYS A 520 -5.74 3.18 -29.48
C LYS A 520 -6.06 3.49 -28.01
N ALA A 521 -6.81 2.61 -27.34
CA ALA A 521 -7.08 2.73 -25.92
C ALA A 521 -5.80 2.58 -25.07
N LYS A 522 -4.88 1.68 -25.47
CA LYS A 522 -3.55 1.54 -24.83
C LYS A 522 -2.72 2.83 -24.99
N ASP A 523 -2.71 3.41 -26.18
CA ASP A 523 -2.01 4.68 -26.43
C ASP A 523 -2.58 5.82 -25.57
N GLN A 524 -3.91 5.97 -25.52
CA GLN A 524 -4.57 6.97 -24.67
C GLN A 524 -4.28 6.77 -23.18
N LEU A 525 -4.23 5.53 -22.70
CA LEU A 525 -3.88 5.21 -21.32
C LEU A 525 -2.44 5.61 -21.01
N ASN A 526 -1.50 5.37 -21.93
CA ASN A 526 -0.10 5.76 -21.77
C ASN A 526 0.07 7.29 -21.79
N GLU A 527 -0.62 7.99 -22.69
CA GLU A 527 -0.63 9.46 -22.71
C GLU A 527 -1.17 10.04 -21.40
N ARG A 528 -2.24 9.44 -20.87
CA ARG A 528 -2.81 9.83 -19.57
C ARG A 528 -1.81 9.64 -18.43
N LYS A 529 -1.13 8.49 -18.35
CA LYS A 529 -0.08 8.25 -17.33
C LYS A 529 1.05 9.28 -17.40
N ARG A 530 1.49 9.64 -18.60
CA ARG A 530 2.49 10.70 -18.80
C ARG A 530 1.99 12.05 -18.30
N PHE A 531 0.75 12.42 -18.65
CA PHE A 531 0.14 13.65 -18.17
C PHE A 531 0.00 13.70 -16.64
N GLU A 532 -0.41 12.59 -16.01
CA GLU A 532 -0.51 12.48 -14.55
C GLU A 532 0.84 12.69 -13.87
N TYR A 533 1.91 12.10 -14.42
CA TYR A 533 3.27 12.31 -13.94
C TYR A 533 3.72 13.77 -14.08
N GLU A 534 3.56 14.37 -15.26
CA GLU A 534 3.93 15.77 -15.51
C GLU A 534 3.14 16.74 -14.61
N SER A 535 1.84 16.48 -14.42
CA SER A 535 0.97 17.25 -13.52
C SER A 535 1.47 17.15 -12.09
N TRP A 536 1.82 15.95 -11.62
CA TRP A 536 2.36 15.71 -10.28
C TRP A 536 3.71 16.40 -10.07
N VAL A 537 4.65 16.30 -11.03
CA VAL A 537 5.97 16.95 -10.94
C VAL A 537 5.82 18.47 -10.85
N ASN A 538 4.92 19.05 -11.65
CA ASN A 538 4.76 20.50 -11.74
C ASN A 538 3.92 21.11 -10.60
N ARG A 539 2.91 20.38 -10.10
CA ARG A 539 1.89 20.92 -9.18
C ARG A 539 1.85 20.24 -7.81
N GLY A 540 2.40 19.03 -7.69
CA GLY A 540 2.30 18.19 -6.50
C GLY A 540 0.87 17.71 -6.20
N GLY A 541 0.68 17.21 -4.97
CA GLY A 541 -0.64 16.89 -4.42
C GLY A 541 -1.08 17.92 -3.38
N ILE A 542 -2.38 17.95 -3.07
CA ILE A 542 -2.90 18.77 -1.97
C ILE A 542 -2.74 18.08 -0.62
N ASP A 543 -2.60 18.88 0.44
CA ASP A 543 -2.58 18.39 1.81
C ASP A 543 -3.91 17.68 2.13
N ALA A 544 -3.82 16.43 2.60
CA ALA A 544 -4.95 15.61 3.04
C ALA A 544 -5.75 16.24 4.20
N LYS A 545 -5.16 17.17 4.96
CA LYS A 545 -5.85 17.91 6.04
C LYS A 545 -6.60 19.15 5.54
N SER A 546 -6.35 19.60 4.31
CA SER A 546 -7.16 20.66 3.69
C SER A 546 -8.60 20.18 3.47
N PRO A 547 -9.63 21.03 3.37
CA PRO A 547 -11.00 20.57 3.19
C PRO A 547 -11.20 19.68 1.95
N ALA A 548 -10.59 20.06 0.82
CA ALA A 548 -10.61 19.26 -0.41
C ALA A 548 -9.81 17.96 -0.26
N GLY A 549 -8.65 18.01 0.41
CA GLY A 549 -7.84 16.84 0.69
C GLY A 549 -8.52 15.86 1.63
N THR A 550 -9.24 16.35 2.65
CA THR A 550 -9.99 15.53 3.60
C THR A 550 -11.14 14.82 2.87
N ALA A 551 -11.90 15.53 2.03
CA ALA A 551 -12.94 14.91 1.21
C ALA A 551 -12.38 13.84 0.26
N ALA A 552 -11.16 14.01 -0.23
CA ALA A 552 -10.52 13.05 -1.13
C ALA A 552 -9.81 11.88 -0.41
N SER A 553 -9.29 12.10 0.80
CA SER A 553 -8.70 11.06 1.66
C SER A 553 -9.78 10.22 2.34
N PHE A 554 -10.94 10.82 2.61
CA PHE A 554 -12.10 10.13 3.16
C PHE A 554 -12.57 8.96 2.30
N SER A 555 -12.43 9.06 0.97
CA SER A 555 -12.74 8.00 0.00
C SER A 555 -11.46 7.36 -0.57
N LYS A 556 -10.45 7.13 0.28
CA LYS A 556 -9.14 6.61 -0.14
C LYS A 556 -9.27 5.23 -0.78
N ALA A 557 -8.71 5.13 -1.99
CA ALA A 557 -8.48 3.86 -2.65
C ALA A 557 -7.39 3.05 -1.94
N ASN A 558 -7.64 1.77 -1.71
CA ASN A 558 -6.56 0.83 -1.40
C ASN A 558 -5.82 0.44 -2.69
N LYS A 559 -4.63 -0.14 -2.54
CA LYS A 559 -3.78 -0.50 -3.70
C LYS A 559 -4.47 -1.43 -4.68
N ASN A 560 -5.20 -2.41 -4.17
CA ASN A 560 -5.92 -3.37 -4.99
C ASN A 560 -7.02 -2.70 -5.83
N ALA A 561 -7.75 -1.74 -5.27
CA ALA A 561 -8.73 -0.95 -6.02
C ALA A 561 -8.07 -0.14 -7.14
N LEU A 562 -6.87 0.42 -6.91
CA LEU A 562 -6.11 1.12 -7.95
C LEU A 562 -5.65 0.19 -9.08
N ILE A 563 -5.23 -1.05 -8.74
CA ILE A 563 -4.86 -2.07 -9.74
C ILE A 563 -6.07 -2.41 -10.61
N ILE A 564 -7.23 -2.69 -9.99
CA ILE A 564 -8.48 -2.97 -10.72
C ILE A 564 -8.83 -1.78 -11.62
N ALA A 565 -8.77 -0.55 -11.10
CA ALA A 565 -9.11 0.65 -11.87
C ALA A 565 -8.21 0.87 -13.09
N ASN A 566 -6.91 0.59 -13.00
CA ASN A 566 -5.99 0.72 -14.13
C ASN A 566 -6.37 -0.20 -15.29
N THR A 567 -6.81 -1.43 -14.99
CA THR A 567 -7.30 -2.37 -16.00
C THR A 567 -8.68 -1.95 -16.52
N SER A 568 -9.56 -1.50 -15.63
CA SER A 568 -10.90 -1.03 -15.97
C SER A 568 -10.91 0.16 -16.92
N LEU A 569 -9.98 1.10 -16.74
CA LEU A 569 -9.81 2.24 -17.64
C LEU A 569 -9.52 1.84 -19.08
N LEU A 570 -8.81 0.72 -19.31
CA LEU A 570 -8.58 0.23 -20.66
C LEU A 570 -9.90 -0.20 -21.32
N PHE A 571 -10.74 -0.94 -20.59
CA PHE A 571 -12.06 -1.35 -21.08
C PHE A 571 -12.97 -0.14 -21.35
N GLU A 572 -12.93 0.87 -20.48
CA GLU A 572 -13.66 2.12 -20.68
C GLU A 572 -13.25 2.83 -21.98
N LEU A 573 -11.95 3.04 -22.18
CA LEU A 573 -11.40 3.72 -23.36
C LEU A 573 -11.67 2.93 -24.65
N ALA A 574 -11.51 1.60 -24.61
CA ALA A 574 -11.81 0.74 -25.75
C ALA A 574 -13.30 0.79 -26.11
N SER A 575 -14.20 0.77 -25.12
CA SER A 575 -15.65 0.86 -25.35
C SER A 575 -16.05 2.19 -26.01
N ASN A 576 -15.46 3.29 -25.55
CA ASN A 576 -15.64 4.61 -26.14
C ASN A 576 -15.16 4.66 -27.60
N GLU A 577 -14.01 4.07 -27.89
CA GLU A 577 -13.46 4.03 -29.24
C GLU A 577 -14.31 3.16 -30.19
N ILE A 578 -14.84 2.03 -29.70
CA ILE A 578 -15.76 1.16 -30.46
C ILE A 578 -17.04 1.93 -30.83
N LEU A 579 -17.67 2.59 -29.86
CA LEU A 579 -18.87 3.38 -30.10
C LEU A 579 -18.64 4.53 -31.07
N SER A 580 -17.53 5.27 -30.90
CA SER A 580 -17.15 6.37 -31.79
C SER A 580 -16.98 5.89 -33.24
N ASN A 581 -16.29 4.75 -33.45
CA ASN A 581 -16.09 4.18 -34.78
C ASN A 581 -17.41 3.72 -35.41
N LEU A 582 -18.30 3.07 -34.65
CA LEU A 582 -19.61 2.64 -35.15
C LEU A 582 -20.50 3.82 -35.54
N HIS A 583 -20.55 4.88 -34.72
CA HIS A 583 -21.25 6.10 -35.08
C HIS A 583 -20.70 6.70 -36.37
N SER A 584 -19.38 6.66 -36.58
CA SER A 584 -18.76 7.13 -37.83
C SER A 584 -19.16 6.27 -39.05
N ILE A 585 -19.20 4.94 -38.90
CA ILE A 585 -19.58 4.00 -39.96
C ILE A 585 -21.05 4.19 -40.33
N ARG A 586 -21.95 4.27 -39.33
CA ARG A 586 -23.37 4.50 -39.53
C ARG A 586 -23.66 5.89 -40.12
N ARG A 587 -22.91 6.91 -39.74
CA ARG A 587 -22.99 8.25 -40.34
C ARG A 587 -22.56 8.25 -41.81
N ARG A 588 -21.50 7.50 -42.16
CA ARG A 588 -21.09 7.30 -43.57
C ARG A 588 -22.14 6.52 -44.36
N LYS A 589 -22.76 5.48 -43.81
CA LYS A 589 -23.86 4.74 -44.47
C LYS A 589 -25.12 5.60 -44.65
N ARG A 590 -25.47 6.46 -43.68
CA ARG A 590 -26.57 7.45 -43.79
C ARG A 590 -26.33 8.51 -44.87
N GLN A 591 -25.06 8.82 -45.20
CA GLN A 591 -24.75 9.72 -46.31
C GLN A 591 -24.89 9.04 -47.69
N ILE A 592 -25.03 7.71 -47.75
CA ILE A 592 -25.06 6.91 -48.99
C ILE A 592 -26.47 6.34 -49.26
N PHE A 593 -27.31 6.10 -48.23
CA PHE A 593 -28.66 5.56 -48.36
C PHE A 593 -29.71 6.38 -47.58
N ASP A 594 -30.88 6.57 -48.20
CA ASP A 594 -31.94 7.51 -47.80
C ASP A 594 -32.61 7.20 -46.44
N ASN A 595 -33.21 8.24 -45.86
CA ASN A 595 -33.56 8.45 -44.45
C ASN A 595 -34.69 7.57 -43.87
N ASN A 596 -34.45 6.30 -43.48
CA ASN A 596 -35.42 5.56 -42.65
C ASN A 596 -34.84 4.43 -41.78
N LEU A 597 -33.86 4.74 -40.93
CA LEU A 597 -33.55 3.90 -39.76
C LEU A 597 -33.51 4.75 -38.49
N GLY A 598 -34.48 4.47 -37.60
CA GLY A 598 -34.76 5.18 -36.37
C GLY A 598 -33.60 5.24 -35.37
N ASN A 599 -33.68 6.22 -34.47
CA ASN A 599 -32.85 6.31 -33.28
C ASN A 599 -33.10 5.08 -32.40
N PHE A 600 -32.23 4.09 -32.47
CA PHE A 600 -32.05 3.13 -31.39
C PHE A 600 -31.40 3.86 -30.20
N GLY A 601 -31.86 3.59 -28.98
CA GLY A 601 -31.27 4.16 -27.77
C GLY A 601 -29.81 3.73 -27.65
N GLY A 602 -28.89 4.69 -27.47
CA GLY A 602 -27.46 4.41 -27.34
C GLY A 602 -27.12 3.45 -26.20
N ASP A 603 -27.98 3.42 -25.17
CA ASP A 603 -27.79 2.64 -23.95
C ASP A 603 -27.96 1.13 -24.17
N ASP A 604 -28.85 0.67 -25.07
CA ASP A 604 -29.06 -0.76 -25.29
C ASP A 604 -27.82 -1.41 -25.94
N PHE A 605 -27.17 -0.67 -26.85
CA PHE A 605 -25.97 -1.14 -27.54
C PHE A 605 -24.74 -1.13 -26.62
N SER A 606 -24.56 -0.08 -25.80
CA SER A 606 -23.42 -0.04 -24.87
C SER A 606 -23.49 -1.18 -23.87
N ASN A 607 -24.68 -1.53 -23.37
CA ASN A 607 -24.88 -2.70 -22.52
C ASN A 607 -24.55 -4.02 -23.25
N ALA A 608 -24.88 -4.14 -24.54
CA ALA A 608 -24.55 -5.33 -25.33
C ALA A 608 -23.04 -5.58 -25.48
N LEU A 609 -22.20 -4.54 -25.39
CA LEU A 609 -20.73 -4.69 -25.45
C LEU A 609 -20.17 -5.59 -24.35
N GLN A 610 -20.86 -5.72 -23.22
CA GLN A 610 -20.44 -6.60 -22.11
C GLN A 610 -20.38 -8.07 -22.48
N SER A 611 -21.10 -8.48 -23.55
CA SER A 611 -21.11 -9.86 -24.05
C SER A 611 -19.93 -10.20 -24.96
N ILE A 612 -19.13 -9.21 -25.36
CA ILE A 612 -17.99 -9.41 -26.26
C ILE A 612 -16.78 -9.82 -25.44
N ASP A 613 -16.27 -11.02 -25.69
CA ASP A 613 -15.00 -11.47 -25.10
C ASP A 613 -13.81 -10.84 -25.84
N VAL A 614 -13.10 -9.98 -25.12
CA VAL A 614 -11.89 -9.31 -25.59
C VAL A 614 -10.62 -9.82 -24.91
N ASN A 615 -10.72 -10.86 -24.07
CA ASN A 615 -9.57 -11.39 -23.34
C ASN A 615 -8.45 -11.83 -24.29
N GLN A 616 -8.80 -12.39 -25.46
CA GLN A 616 -7.87 -12.76 -26.54
C GLN A 616 -6.99 -11.61 -27.06
N PHE A 617 -7.42 -10.34 -26.93
CA PHE A 617 -6.67 -9.16 -27.40
C PHE A 617 -5.88 -8.47 -26.28
N ILE A 618 -6.05 -8.93 -25.04
CA ILE A 618 -5.53 -8.29 -23.82
C ILE A 618 -4.42 -9.14 -23.17
N THR A 619 -4.23 -10.38 -23.64
CA THR A 619 -3.13 -11.27 -23.26
C THR A 619 -1.76 -10.59 -23.42
N GLY A 620 -0.94 -10.65 -22.37
CA GLY A 620 0.41 -10.08 -22.33
C GLY A 620 0.53 -8.60 -21.92
N SER A 621 -0.56 -7.83 -21.83
CA SER A 621 -0.53 -6.40 -21.42
C SER A 621 -1.14 -6.12 -20.04
N ILE A 622 -1.92 -7.04 -19.50
CA ILE A 622 -2.48 -6.97 -18.15
C ILE A 622 -1.96 -8.20 -17.43
N SER A 623 -1.04 -8.03 -16.48
CA SER A 623 -0.78 -9.09 -15.50
C SER A 623 -2.13 -9.54 -14.94
N PRO A 624 -2.39 -10.84 -14.70
CA PRO A 624 -3.55 -11.24 -13.92
C PRO A 624 -3.61 -10.32 -12.69
N ILE A 625 -4.81 -9.88 -12.30
CA ILE A 625 -5.01 -9.02 -11.13
C ILE A 625 -4.56 -9.83 -9.91
N ASN A 626 -3.24 -9.90 -9.71
CA ASN A 626 -2.59 -10.48 -8.57
C ASN A 626 -2.70 -9.42 -7.49
N LEU A 627 -3.92 -9.32 -6.95
CA LEU A 627 -4.22 -8.67 -5.68
C LEU A 627 -3.12 -9.09 -4.71
N GLU A 628 -2.55 -8.15 -3.95
CA GLU A 628 -1.36 -8.41 -3.13
C GLU A 628 -1.52 -9.75 -2.37
N PRO A 629 -0.79 -10.82 -2.75
CA PRO A 629 -1.01 -12.17 -2.20
C PRO A 629 -0.63 -12.28 -0.72
N GLN A 630 -0.14 -11.18 -0.16
CA GLN A 630 0.31 -11.03 1.23
C GLN A 630 -0.88 -11.02 2.22
N CYS A 631 -2.08 -10.62 1.78
CA CYS A 631 -3.23 -10.48 2.67
C CYS A 631 -4.07 -11.76 2.78
N GLU A 632 -4.52 -12.31 1.65
CA GLU A 632 -5.28 -13.56 1.55
C GLU A 632 -4.96 -14.26 0.21
N ASN A 633 -4.96 -15.60 0.19
CA ASN A 633 -4.85 -16.40 -1.04
C ASN A 633 -6.26 -16.70 -1.57
N LEU A 634 -6.75 -15.85 -2.48
CA LEU A 634 -8.07 -15.99 -3.10
C LEU A 634 -8.15 -17.13 -4.14
N GLU A 635 -7.03 -17.76 -4.48
CA GLU A 635 -6.98 -18.93 -5.36
C GLU A 635 -7.14 -20.24 -4.58
N ALA A 636 -7.09 -20.18 -3.23
CA ALA A 636 -7.27 -21.36 -2.40
C ALA A 636 -8.73 -21.90 -2.51
N PRO A 637 -8.91 -23.23 -2.54
CA PRO A 637 -10.25 -23.83 -2.53
C PRO A 637 -11.05 -23.40 -1.29
N CYS A 638 -12.35 -23.14 -1.47
CA CYS A 638 -13.24 -22.81 -0.36
C CYS A 638 -13.31 -23.93 0.69
N ASP A 639 -13.06 -23.58 1.95
CA ASP A 639 -13.35 -24.47 3.08
C ASP A 639 -14.86 -24.53 3.32
N THR A 640 -15.45 -25.68 2.97
CA THR A 640 -16.89 -25.95 3.10
C THR A 640 -17.30 -26.41 4.49
N ALA A 641 -16.34 -26.70 5.38
CA ALA A 641 -16.57 -27.22 6.73
C ALA A 641 -16.45 -26.13 7.81
N THR A 642 -15.90 -24.96 7.49
CA THR A 642 -15.78 -23.87 8.47
C THR A 642 -17.14 -23.20 8.77
N PRO A 643 -17.46 -22.95 10.05
CA PRO A 643 -18.64 -22.17 10.43
C PRO A 643 -18.38 -20.64 10.37
N PHE A 644 -17.16 -20.23 10.04
CA PHE A 644 -16.72 -18.82 10.09
C PHE A 644 -16.61 -18.21 8.69
N ARG A 645 -16.91 -16.91 8.61
CA ARG A 645 -16.79 -16.12 7.38
C ARG A 645 -15.33 -15.72 7.18
N THR A 646 -14.88 -15.64 5.93
CA THR A 646 -13.65 -14.91 5.59
C THR A 646 -13.81 -13.41 5.89
N LEU A 647 -12.71 -12.65 5.95
CA LEU A 647 -12.77 -11.19 6.11
C LEU A 647 -13.11 -10.48 4.79
N THR A 648 -12.68 -11.06 3.66
CA THR A 648 -13.00 -10.57 2.31
C THR A 648 -14.43 -10.88 1.87
N GLY A 649 -15.16 -11.75 2.57
CA GLY A 649 -16.46 -12.26 2.11
C GLY A 649 -16.35 -13.33 1.02
N HIS A 650 -15.13 -13.66 0.57
CA HIS A 650 -14.85 -14.76 -0.35
C HIS A 650 -15.39 -16.10 0.20
N CYS A 651 -15.88 -16.98 -0.67
CA CYS A 651 -16.48 -18.27 -0.30
C CYS A 651 -17.76 -18.19 0.57
N ASN A 652 -18.42 -17.02 0.65
CA ASN A 652 -19.80 -16.98 1.15
C ASN A 652 -20.70 -17.82 0.24
N ASN A 653 -20.65 -17.54 -1.07
CA ASN A 653 -21.31 -18.36 -2.08
C ASN A 653 -20.36 -19.47 -2.57
N LEU A 654 -20.67 -20.73 -2.26
CA LEU A 654 -19.82 -21.86 -2.63
C LEU A 654 -19.85 -22.22 -4.14
N ARG A 655 -20.86 -21.76 -4.90
CA ARG A 655 -20.96 -21.97 -6.36
C ARG A 655 -20.16 -20.92 -7.13
N SER A 656 -20.11 -19.70 -6.58
CA SER A 656 -19.41 -18.57 -7.17
C SER A 656 -18.70 -17.80 -6.05
N PRO A 657 -17.49 -18.24 -5.65
CA PRO A 657 -16.79 -17.74 -4.46
C PRO A 657 -16.60 -16.23 -4.39
N ASN A 658 -16.57 -15.57 -5.55
CA ASN A 658 -16.35 -14.13 -5.69
C ASN A 658 -17.63 -13.27 -5.47
N LEU A 659 -18.82 -13.87 -5.37
CA LEU A 659 -20.05 -13.09 -5.21
C LEU A 659 -20.13 -12.46 -3.83
N GLY A 660 -20.12 -11.12 -3.79
CA GLY A 660 -20.27 -10.32 -2.57
C GLY A 660 -18.99 -10.10 -1.78
N GLN A 661 -17.85 -10.57 -2.31
CA GLN A 661 -16.56 -10.27 -1.71
C GLN A 661 -16.21 -8.77 -1.85
N SER A 662 -15.25 -8.30 -1.05
CA SER A 662 -14.69 -6.95 -1.19
C SER A 662 -14.02 -6.73 -2.54
N LEU A 663 -13.90 -5.46 -2.96
CA LEU A 663 -13.24 -5.07 -4.22
C LEU A 663 -13.93 -5.58 -5.50
N THR A 664 -15.26 -5.69 -5.48
CA THR A 664 -16.08 -5.96 -6.67
C THR A 664 -16.85 -4.71 -7.10
N THR A 665 -17.47 -4.75 -8.29
CA THR A 665 -18.37 -3.68 -8.73
C THR A 665 -19.70 -3.71 -7.98
N PHE A 666 -20.37 -2.55 -7.91
CA PHE A 666 -21.76 -2.49 -7.49
C PHE A 666 -22.67 -3.21 -8.51
N ALA A 667 -23.78 -3.77 -8.03
CA ALA A 667 -24.89 -4.17 -8.89
C ALA A 667 -25.73 -2.95 -9.29
N ARG A 668 -26.65 -3.13 -10.24
CA ARG A 668 -27.60 -2.08 -10.66
C ARG A 668 -29.04 -2.57 -10.61
N LEU A 669 -29.95 -1.69 -10.21
CA LEU A 669 -31.40 -1.91 -10.36
C LEU A 669 -31.87 -1.53 -11.76
N LEU A 670 -31.26 -0.51 -12.35
CA LEU A 670 -31.49 -0.06 -13.72
C LEU A 670 -30.17 0.14 -14.46
N PRO A 671 -30.13 -0.05 -15.79
CA PRO A 671 -28.94 0.25 -16.58
C PRO A 671 -28.40 1.67 -16.34
N ALA A 672 -27.09 1.84 -16.43
CA ALA A 672 -26.44 3.14 -16.28
C ALA A 672 -26.87 4.12 -17.39
N VAL A 673 -26.97 5.40 -17.05
CA VAL A 673 -27.25 6.49 -17.99
C VAL A 673 -26.09 7.48 -17.93
N TYR A 674 -25.22 7.39 -18.93
CA TYR A 674 -24.10 8.31 -19.18
C TYR A 674 -24.39 9.14 -20.43
N ASP A 675 -23.91 10.38 -20.50
CA ASP A 675 -24.20 11.28 -21.62
C ASP A 675 -23.64 10.76 -22.96
N ASP A 676 -22.57 9.96 -22.91
CA ASP A 676 -21.95 9.26 -24.06
C ASP A 676 -22.30 7.77 -24.13
N GLY A 677 -23.17 7.28 -23.24
CA GLY A 677 -23.52 5.86 -23.11
C GLY A 677 -22.47 4.97 -22.44
N ILE A 678 -21.29 5.50 -22.07
CA ILE A 678 -20.20 4.74 -21.47
C ILE A 678 -19.73 5.32 -20.15
N SER A 679 -19.22 6.55 -20.11
CA SER A 679 -18.58 7.06 -18.90
C SER A 679 -18.70 8.55 -18.66
N GLN A 680 -19.17 9.37 -19.60
CA GLN A 680 -19.36 10.81 -19.36
C GLN A 680 -20.52 11.03 -18.38
N PRO A 681 -20.28 11.60 -17.18
CA PRO A 681 -21.30 11.79 -16.16
C PRO A 681 -22.54 12.49 -16.70
N ARG A 682 -23.73 12.06 -16.23
CA ARG A 682 -25.01 12.62 -16.66
C ARG A 682 -25.06 14.13 -16.39
N SER A 683 -25.06 14.93 -17.45
CA SER A 683 -25.01 16.40 -17.37
C SER A 683 -26.03 17.10 -18.26
N ILE A 684 -26.70 16.36 -19.14
CA ILE A 684 -27.68 16.88 -20.11
C ILE A 684 -29.10 16.48 -19.70
N ALA A 685 -30.00 17.46 -19.69
CA ALA A 685 -31.43 17.27 -19.49
C ALA A 685 -32.09 16.74 -20.76
N ILE A 686 -33.29 16.17 -20.66
CA ILE A 686 -34.02 15.64 -21.83
C ILE A 686 -34.32 16.72 -22.88
N SER A 687 -34.41 17.98 -22.47
CA SER A 687 -34.55 19.11 -23.40
C SER A 687 -33.29 19.41 -24.22
N GLY A 688 -32.17 18.74 -23.97
CA GLY A 688 -30.85 19.03 -24.54
C GLY A 688 -30.06 20.15 -23.86
N ASN A 689 -30.63 20.79 -22.82
CA ASN A 689 -29.95 21.82 -22.03
C ASN A 689 -29.16 21.19 -20.86
N PRO A 690 -28.18 21.89 -20.26
CA PRO A 690 -27.50 21.39 -19.06
C PRO A 690 -28.46 21.12 -17.91
N LEU A 691 -28.22 20.04 -17.17
CA LEU A 691 -28.90 19.76 -15.91
C LEU A 691 -28.58 20.85 -14.88
N PRO A 692 -29.48 21.07 -13.89
CA PRO A 692 -29.28 22.11 -12.91
C PRO A 692 -28.01 21.89 -12.09
N ASN A 693 -27.38 22.99 -11.69
CA ASN A 693 -26.18 22.94 -10.86
C ASN A 693 -26.46 22.22 -9.52
N PRO A 694 -25.62 21.25 -9.09
CA PRO A 694 -25.82 20.52 -7.85
C PRO A 694 -25.99 21.42 -6.61
N ARG A 695 -25.24 22.52 -6.52
CA ARG A 695 -25.35 23.49 -5.42
C ARG A 695 -26.65 24.28 -5.46
N THR A 696 -27.18 24.58 -6.64
CA THR A 696 -28.51 25.21 -6.77
C THR A 696 -29.60 24.28 -6.26
N ILE A 697 -29.50 22.97 -6.54
CA ILE A 697 -30.45 21.98 -6.02
C ILE A 697 -30.33 21.89 -4.49
N SER A 698 -29.09 21.77 -3.97
CA SER A 698 -28.81 21.75 -2.52
C SER A 698 -29.44 22.95 -1.80
N SER A 699 -29.13 24.18 -2.21
CA SER A 699 -29.61 25.39 -1.54
C SER A 699 -31.12 25.64 -1.63
N LEU A 700 -31.79 25.21 -2.71
CA LEU A 700 -33.23 25.47 -2.91
C LEU A 700 -34.13 24.33 -2.43
N ILE A 701 -33.72 23.08 -2.62
CA ILE A 701 -34.49 21.91 -2.19
C ILE A 701 -34.18 21.56 -0.74
N HIS A 702 -32.90 21.66 -0.35
CA HIS A 702 -32.38 21.24 0.94
C HIS A 702 -31.87 22.40 1.83
N PRO A 703 -32.70 23.43 2.12
CA PRO A 703 -32.27 24.51 2.99
C PRO A 703 -32.05 24.03 4.44
N ASP A 704 -31.23 24.77 5.19
CA ASP A 704 -30.97 24.54 6.61
C ASP A 704 -32.17 25.01 7.45
N ILE A 705 -33.12 24.11 7.66
CA ILE A 705 -34.29 24.32 8.51
C ILE A 705 -34.35 23.17 9.51
N SER A 706 -34.19 23.46 10.79
CA SER A 706 -34.29 22.46 11.85
C SER A 706 -35.76 22.09 12.11
N ASN A 707 -36.03 20.79 12.14
CA ASN A 707 -37.32 20.18 12.40
C ASN A 707 -37.11 18.87 13.16
N LEU A 708 -37.09 18.95 14.50
CA LEU A 708 -36.75 17.81 15.35
C LEU A 708 -37.83 16.70 15.31
N HIS A 709 -37.38 15.46 15.13
CA HIS A 709 -38.29 14.32 15.14
C HIS A 709 -38.84 14.06 16.55
N THR A 710 -40.13 13.79 16.67
CA THR A 710 -40.83 13.67 17.96
C THR A 710 -40.79 12.28 18.61
N ARG A 711 -40.10 11.30 18.00
CA ARG A 711 -40.19 9.88 18.38
C ARG A 711 -38.84 9.17 18.38
N TYR A 712 -37.99 9.44 17.40
CA TYR A 712 -36.74 8.71 17.24
C TYR A 712 -35.55 9.53 17.73
N SER A 713 -34.58 8.83 18.29
CA SER A 713 -33.37 9.43 18.84
C SER A 713 -32.33 9.68 17.76
N LEU A 714 -31.33 10.51 18.07
CA LEU A 714 -30.17 10.76 17.22
C LEU A 714 -29.34 9.50 16.94
N MET A 715 -29.51 8.44 17.75
CA MET A 715 -28.90 7.13 17.50
C MET A 715 -29.40 6.49 16.20
N VAL A 716 -30.59 6.81 15.68
CA VAL A 716 -31.04 6.32 14.36
C VAL A 716 -30.11 6.83 13.25
N MET A 717 -29.75 8.11 13.28
CA MET A 717 -28.77 8.69 12.36
C MET A 717 -27.42 8.00 12.50
N GLN A 718 -26.94 7.88 13.74
CA GLN A 718 -25.60 7.34 13.99
C GLN A 718 -25.48 5.87 13.60
N TYR A 719 -26.50 5.07 13.88
CA TYR A 719 -26.55 3.66 13.51
C TYR A 719 -26.69 3.48 11.99
N ALA A 720 -27.44 4.35 11.30
CA ALA A 720 -27.52 4.33 9.84
C ALA A 720 -26.14 4.54 9.20
N GLN A 721 -25.37 5.51 9.69
CA GLN A 721 -24.00 5.76 9.22
C GLN A 721 -23.08 4.57 9.51
N PHE A 722 -23.13 4.04 10.74
CA PHE A 722 -22.32 2.88 11.13
C PHE A 722 -22.62 1.64 10.28
N LEU A 723 -23.89 1.47 9.88
CA LEU A 723 -24.35 0.39 9.01
C LEU A 723 -23.96 0.60 7.54
N ASP A 724 -24.02 1.83 7.04
CA ASP A 724 -23.57 2.17 5.69
C ASP A 724 -22.09 1.82 5.50
N HIS A 725 -21.27 2.08 6.52
CA HIS A 725 -19.85 1.79 6.52
C HIS A 725 -19.50 0.29 6.60
N ASP A 726 -20.47 -0.59 6.91
CA ASP A 726 -20.33 -2.04 6.74
C ASP A 726 -20.44 -2.40 5.25
N LEU A 727 -21.39 -1.78 4.55
CA LEU A 727 -21.82 -2.21 3.21
C LEU A 727 -21.11 -1.47 2.06
N THR A 728 -20.74 -0.21 2.25
CA THR A 728 -20.32 0.65 1.13
C THR A 728 -19.04 1.43 1.40
N MET A 729 -18.11 1.34 0.46
CA MET A 729 -16.95 2.22 0.34
C MET A 729 -16.62 2.39 -1.15
N THR A 730 -16.98 3.54 -1.72
CA THR A 730 -16.62 3.88 -3.10
C THR A 730 -15.32 4.68 -3.10
N PRO A 731 -14.21 4.12 -3.60
CA PRO A 731 -12.94 4.83 -3.67
C PRO A 731 -12.92 5.80 -4.86
N ILE A 732 -12.12 6.86 -4.74
CA ILE A 732 -11.91 7.84 -5.81
C ILE A 732 -10.52 7.70 -6.43
N HIS A 733 -10.37 8.23 -7.65
CA HIS A 733 -9.08 8.29 -8.33
C HIS A 733 -8.01 9.03 -7.53
N LYS A 734 -6.77 8.55 -7.63
CA LYS A 734 -5.56 9.18 -7.09
C LYS A 734 -4.64 9.59 -8.21
N GLY A 735 -3.83 10.61 -7.97
CA GLY A 735 -2.74 10.97 -8.87
C GLY A 735 -1.54 10.04 -8.68
N PHE A 736 -0.46 10.36 -9.39
CA PHE A 736 0.82 9.67 -9.28
C PHE A 736 1.29 9.57 -7.80
N HIS A 737 1.86 8.43 -7.39
CA HIS A 737 2.24 8.12 -5.99
C HIS A 737 1.11 8.29 -4.94
N GLU A 738 -0.12 7.89 -5.29
CA GLU A 738 -1.30 8.05 -4.42
C GLU A 738 -1.56 9.52 -3.98
N SER A 739 -0.96 10.49 -4.68
CA SER A 739 -1.16 11.90 -4.39
C SER A 739 -2.61 12.31 -4.61
N ILE A 740 -3.04 13.37 -3.91
CA ILE A 740 -4.41 13.88 -4.03
C ILE A 740 -4.40 15.01 -5.07
N PRO A 741 -5.04 14.84 -6.24
CA PRO A 741 -5.09 15.89 -7.25
C PRO A 741 -5.94 17.08 -6.79
N SER A 742 -5.48 18.30 -7.10
CA SER A 742 -6.21 19.53 -6.75
C SER A 742 -7.37 19.79 -7.72
N CYS A 743 -8.51 19.10 -7.55
CA CYS A 743 -9.67 19.25 -8.42
C CYS A 743 -10.54 20.48 -8.12
N ARG A 744 -10.04 21.51 -7.43
CA ARG A 744 -10.85 22.69 -7.05
C ARG A 744 -11.01 23.69 -8.19
N SER A 745 -10.02 23.86 -9.06
CA SER A 745 -10.14 24.78 -10.19
C SER A 745 -11.13 24.23 -11.21
N CYS A 746 -11.94 25.11 -11.82
CA CYS A 746 -12.97 24.69 -12.77
C CYS A 746 -12.39 24.06 -14.06
N ASP A 747 -11.12 24.33 -14.36
CA ASP A 747 -10.37 23.79 -15.51
C ASP A 747 -9.51 22.56 -15.15
N SER A 748 -9.57 22.09 -13.89
CA SER A 748 -8.82 20.93 -13.40
C SER A 748 -8.99 19.63 -14.21
N PRO A 749 -10.12 19.35 -14.92
CA PRO A 749 -10.18 18.21 -15.84
C PRO A 749 -9.11 18.24 -16.93
N ARG A 750 -8.66 19.44 -17.33
CA ARG A 750 -7.65 19.65 -18.37
C ARG A 750 -6.27 19.95 -17.81
N THR A 751 -6.20 20.61 -16.66
CA THR A 751 -4.94 21.15 -16.12
C THR A 751 -4.35 20.33 -14.99
N VAL A 752 -5.13 19.43 -14.37
CA VAL A 752 -4.71 18.64 -13.22
C VAL A 752 -4.86 17.14 -13.49
N HIS A 753 -6.09 16.69 -13.76
CA HIS A 753 -6.39 15.27 -13.95
C HIS A 753 -7.73 15.08 -14.69
N PRO A 754 -7.83 14.20 -15.71
CA PRO A 754 -9.06 14.02 -16.51
C PRO A 754 -10.28 13.54 -15.70
N GLU A 755 -10.06 12.85 -14.59
CA GLU A 755 -11.12 12.42 -13.66
C GLU A 755 -11.53 13.50 -12.63
N CYS A 756 -10.92 14.68 -12.65
CA CYS A 756 -11.53 15.82 -11.95
C CYS A 756 -12.85 16.15 -12.65
N ASN A 757 -13.91 16.41 -11.89
CA ASN A 757 -15.21 16.84 -12.43
C ASN A 757 -15.84 17.93 -11.54
N PRO A 758 -15.15 19.07 -11.37
CA PRO A 758 -15.62 20.18 -10.54
C PRO A 758 -16.89 20.80 -11.11
N PHE A 759 -17.70 21.39 -10.24
CA PHE A 759 -18.87 22.17 -10.65
C PHE A 759 -18.83 23.58 -10.02
N PRO A 760 -19.23 24.61 -10.77
CA PRO A 760 -19.08 25.99 -10.32
C PRO A 760 -20.07 26.36 -9.22
N VAL A 761 -19.70 27.33 -8.39
CA VAL A 761 -20.66 28.03 -7.53
C VAL A 761 -21.66 28.77 -8.43
N PRO A 762 -22.98 28.62 -8.20
CA PRO A 762 -23.99 29.30 -9.00
C PRO A 762 -24.02 30.81 -8.70
N PRO A 763 -24.45 31.66 -9.66
CA PRO A 763 -24.61 33.08 -9.40
C PRO A 763 -25.61 33.33 -8.28
N ARG A 764 -25.31 34.31 -7.41
CA ARG A 764 -26.17 34.68 -6.25
C ARG A 764 -26.38 33.53 -5.24
N ASP A 765 -25.41 32.63 -5.10
CA ASP A 765 -25.38 31.72 -3.95
C ASP A 765 -25.42 32.50 -2.63
N HIS A 766 -26.17 31.99 -1.65
CA HIS A 766 -26.40 32.72 -0.39
C HIS A 766 -25.19 32.69 0.54
N TYR A 767 -24.23 31.79 0.33
CA TYR A 767 -23.09 31.55 1.22
C TYR A 767 -21.75 31.70 0.49
N TYR A 768 -21.59 31.03 -0.65
CA TYR A 768 -20.33 31.02 -1.39
C TYR A 768 -20.26 32.20 -2.37
N PRO A 769 -19.11 32.90 -2.48
CA PRO A 769 -18.93 33.88 -3.54
C PRO A 769 -18.73 33.19 -4.89
N GLU A 770 -19.23 33.80 -5.98
CA GLU A 770 -19.06 33.27 -7.34
C GLU A 770 -17.59 33.26 -7.79
N LEU A 771 -16.84 34.27 -7.36
CA LEU A 771 -15.41 34.41 -7.63
C LEU A 771 -14.62 34.26 -6.33
N ASN A 772 -13.46 33.63 -6.43
CA ASN A 772 -12.49 33.60 -5.35
C ASN A 772 -12.03 35.03 -5.05
N VAL A 773 -12.17 35.45 -3.78
CA VAL A 773 -11.87 36.82 -3.34
C VAL A 773 -10.41 37.20 -3.57
N THR A 774 -9.50 36.23 -3.53
CA THR A 774 -8.06 36.44 -3.67
C THR A 774 -7.59 36.33 -5.12
N SER A 775 -8.00 35.28 -5.86
CA SER A 775 -7.50 35.06 -7.23
C SER A 775 -8.35 35.72 -8.32
N GLY A 776 -9.59 36.11 -8.03
CA GLY A 776 -10.55 36.61 -9.02
C GLY A 776 -11.09 35.52 -9.97
N GLU A 777 -10.62 34.28 -9.85
CA GLU A 777 -11.07 33.15 -10.65
C GLU A 777 -12.43 32.63 -10.18
N ARG A 778 -13.15 31.94 -11.08
CA ARG A 778 -14.43 31.32 -10.75
C ARG A 778 -14.26 30.25 -9.67
N LEU A 779 -15.07 30.33 -8.62
CA LEU A 779 -15.04 29.35 -7.54
C LEU A 779 -15.80 28.08 -7.96
N CYS A 780 -15.15 26.93 -7.80
CA CYS A 780 -15.73 25.61 -8.04
C CYS A 780 -15.65 24.74 -6.78
N PHE A 781 -16.60 23.82 -6.64
CA PHE A 781 -16.53 22.75 -5.66
C PHE A 781 -15.61 21.65 -6.17
N PRO A 782 -14.64 21.19 -5.36
CA PRO A 782 -13.74 20.13 -5.76
C PRO A 782 -14.48 18.80 -5.84
N PHE A 783 -14.30 18.06 -6.93
CA PHE A 783 -14.88 16.73 -7.10
C PHE A 783 -13.94 15.86 -7.95
N MET A 784 -13.65 14.66 -7.45
CA MET A 784 -12.91 13.62 -8.16
C MET A 784 -13.84 12.42 -8.37
N ARG A 785 -13.84 11.90 -9.60
CA ARG A 785 -14.68 10.76 -9.97
C ARG A 785 -14.29 9.48 -9.23
N SER A 786 -15.29 8.63 -9.01
CA SER A 786 -15.14 7.30 -8.38
C SER A 786 -14.31 6.38 -9.28
N LEU A 787 -13.53 5.46 -8.71
CA LEU A 787 -12.74 4.50 -9.48
C LEU A 787 -13.64 3.59 -10.34
N PRO A 788 -13.31 3.37 -11.62
CA PRO A 788 -13.94 2.35 -12.44
C PRO A 788 -13.46 0.96 -12.01
N GLY A 789 -14.34 -0.03 -12.13
CA GLY A 789 -14.08 -1.41 -11.76
C GLY A 789 -14.64 -2.43 -12.74
N GLN A 790 -15.21 -2.00 -13.88
CA GLN A 790 -15.64 -2.94 -14.92
C GLN A 790 -14.46 -3.78 -15.43
N GLN A 791 -14.72 -5.06 -15.68
CA GLN A 791 -13.75 -6.02 -16.22
C GLN A 791 -14.11 -6.47 -17.64
N THR A 792 -15.13 -5.84 -18.24
CA THR A 792 -15.61 -6.10 -19.60
C THR A 792 -15.86 -4.78 -20.31
N LEU A 793 -16.01 -4.82 -21.63
CA LEU A 793 -16.44 -3.65 -22.40
C LEU A 793 -17.86 -3.23 -21.99
N GLY A 794 -18.17 -1.95 -22.16
CA GLY A 794 -19.48 -1.38 -21.86
C GLY A 794 -19.41 -0.21 -20.87
N PRO A 795 -20.56 0.14 -20.26
CA PRO A 795 -20.66 1.28 -19.36
C PRO A 795 -19.76 1.18 -18.13
N ARG A 796 -19.39 2.35 -17.60
CA ARG A 796 -18.54 2.47 -16.42
C ARG A 796 -19.24 1.94 -15.17
N GLU A 797 -18.58 1.03 -14.47
CA GLU A 797 -19.04 0.51 -13.18
C GLU A 797 -18.08 0.88 -12.06
N GLN A 798 -18.60 1.24 -10.89
CA GLN A 798 -17.77 1.70 -9.77
C GLN A 798 -17.43 0.56 -8.81
N ILE A 799 -16.25 0.64 -8.20
CA ILE A 799 -15.78 -0.33 -7.20
C ILE A 799 -16.46 -0.10 -5.85
N ASN A 800 -16.86 -1.18 -5.18
CA ASN A 800 -17.08 -1.23 -3.75
C ASN A 800 -15.88 -1.90 -3.07
N GLN A 801 -15.17 -1.19 -2.19
CA GLN A 801 -14.06 -1.80 -1.44
C GLN A 801 -14.54 -2.69 -0.30
N ASN A 802 -15.75 -2.49 0.20
CA ASN A 802 -16.29 -3.27 1.31
C ASN A 802 -16.92 -4.57 0.80
N THR A 803 -17.09 -5.53 1.72
CA THR A 803 -17.89 -6.73 1.47
C THR A 803 -19.36 -6.33 1.27
N ALA A 804 -20.14 -7.15 0.57
CA ALA A 804 -21.57 -6.88 0.36
C ALA A 804 -22.47 -7.40 1.50
N PHE A 805 -21.87 -8.03 2.52
CA PHE A 805 -22.59 -8.69 3.60
C PHE A 805 -22.69 -7.79 4.82
N LEU A 806 -23.71 -8.03 5.65
CA LEU A 806 -23.78 -7.45 6.99
C LEU A 806 -22.93 -8.28 7.94
N ASP A 807 -21.61 -8.13 7.84
CA ASP A 807 -20.63 -8.95 8.55
C ASP A 807 -19.74 -8.14 9.51
N ALA A 808 -20.20 -6.94 9.88
CA ALA A 808 -19.52 -6.04 10.78
C ALA A 808 -18.09 -5.70 10.31
N SER A 809 -17.87 -5.63 8.99
CA SER A 809 -16.58 -5.28 8.39
C SER A 809 -16.08 -3.89 8.84
N GLN A 810 -16.97 -2.97 9.19
CA GLN A 810 -16.61 -1.69 9.81
C GLN A 810 -15.94 -1.82 11.19
N VAL A 811 -16.06 -2.98 11.84
CA VAL A 811 -15.37 -3.33 13.09
C VAL A 811 -14.14 -4.19 12.80
N TYR A 812 -14.24 -5.16 11.88
CA TYR A 812 -13.25 -6.22 11.70
C TYR A 812 -12.31 -6.07 10.49
N GLY A 813 -12.65 -5.20 9.55
CA GLY A 813 -11.95 -5.01 8.28
C GLY A 813 -12.52 -5.84 7.14
N GLU A 814 -12.27 -5.38 5.92
CA GLU A 814 -12.72 -5.96 4.66
C GLU A 814 -11.71 -6.94 4.02
N ASN A 815 -10.58 -7.18 4.69
CA ASN A 815 -9.56 -8.14 4.28
C ASN A 815 -8.66 -8.59 5.44
N GLY A 816 -7.93 -9.69 5.23
CA GLY A 816 -7.00 -10.26 6.20
C GLY A 816 -5.89 -9.33 6.71
N CYS A 817 -5.42 -8.35 5.93
CA CYS A 817 -4.39 -7.41 6.38
C CYS A 817 -4.94 -6.41 7.41
N VAL A 818 -6.09 -5.80 7.11
CA VAL A 818 -6.78 -4.89 8.04
C VAL A 818 -7.17 -5.64 9.30
N GLY A 819 -7.78 -6.83 9.15
CA GLY A 819 -8.14 -7.68 10.28
C GLY A 819 -6.95 -8.02 11.17
N LYS A 820 -5.82 -8.49 10.60
CA LYS A 820 -4.59 -8.77 11.36
C LYS A 820 -4.07 -7.55 12.14
N GLY A 821 -4.12 -6.35 11.54
CA GLY A 821 -3.70 -5.10 12.20
C GLY A 821 -4.59 -4.68 13.38
N LEU A 822 -5.85 -5.09 13.37
CA LEU A 822 -6.83 -4.80 14.42
C LEU A 822 -6.89 -5.86 15.51
N ARG A 823 -6.28 -7.04 15.32
CA ARG A 823 -6.27 -8.11 16.32
C ARG A 823 -5.31 -7.77 17.46
N GLY A 824 -5.79 -8.00 18.68
CA GLY A 824 -5.02 -7.94 19.92
C GLY A 824 -4.68 -9.34 20.44
N PHE A 825 -4.14 -9.40 21.65
CA PHE A 825 -3.73 -10.66 22.28
C PHE A 825 -4.93 -11.49 22.76
N SER A 826 -4.80 -12.83 22.76
CA SER A 826 -5.79 -13.78 23.29
C SER A 826 -7.21 -13.62 22.74
N GLY A 827 -7.30 -13.32 21.44
CA GLY A 827 -8.56 -13.22 20.70
C GLY A 827 -9.28 -11.89 20.82
N ARG A 828 -8.76 -10.92 21.58
CA ARG A 828 -9.32 -9.55 21.67
C ARG A 828 -9.04 -8.76 20.40
N LEU A 829 -9.76 -7.67 20.20
CA LEU A 829 -9.34 -6.57 19.32
C LEU A 829 -8.32 -5.68 20.04
N ASN A 830 -7.40 -5.13 19.27
CA ASN A 830 -6.43 -4.15 19.73
C ASN A 830 -7.16 -2.88 20.18
N SER A 831 -6.63 -2.20 21.19
CA SER A 831 -7.26 -1.04 21.79
C SER A 831 -6.25 -0.13 22.45
N THR A 832 -6.61 1.14 22.63
CA THR A 832 -5.80 2.08 23.39
C THR A 832 -6.33 2.17 24.82
N ILE A 833 -5.45 1.94 25.79
CA ILE A 833 -5.77 2.17 27.20
C ILE A 833 -6.06 3.66 27.38
N HIS A 834 -7.20 4.01 27.97
CA HIS A 834 -7.57 5.39 28.19
C HIS A 834 -6.52 6.08 29.10
N PRO A 835 -5.90 7.21 28.69
CA PRO A 835 -4.73 7.76 29.38
C PRO A 835 -5.04 8.37 30.76
N ILE A 836 -6.27 8.86 30.97
CA ILE A 836 -6.72 9.42 32.25
C ILE A 836 -7.42 8.36 33.11
N ARG A 837 -8.62 7.94 32.70
CA ARG A 837 -9.48 6.95 33.36
C ARG A 837 -10.61 6.57 32.40
N GLY A 838 -11.02 5.31 32.38
CA GLY A 838 -12.12 4.81 31.57
C GLY A 838 -11.80 3.42 31.01
N LYS A 839 -12.77 2.80 30.33
CA LYS A 839 -12.51 1.59 29.53
C LYS A 839 -11.70 1.96 28.27
N GLU A 840 -11.23 0.92 27.60
CA GLU A 840 -10.46 0.97 26.36
C GLU A 840 -11.11 1.86 25.29
N LEU A 841 -10.29 2.61 24.55
CA LEU A 841 -10.65 3.33 23.33
C LEU A 841 -10.23 2.52 22.10
N LEU A 842 -10.70 2.90 20.91
CA LEU A 842 -10.15 2.36 19.66
C LEU A 842 -8.63 2.55 19.60
N PRO A 843 -7.90 1.68 18.87
CA PRO A 843 -6.46 1.81 18.71
C PRO A 843 -6.11 3.12 17.97
N GLN A 844 -5.16 3.89 18.50
CA GLN A 844 -4.64 5.08 17.84
C GLN A 844 -3.67 4.72 16.70
N THR A 845 -3.70 5.50 15.62
CA THR A 845 -2.81 5.32 14.47
C THR A 845 -2.41 6.66 13.84
N PRO A 846 -1.15 6.81 13.38
CA PRO A 846 -0.69 8.00 12.67
C PRO A 846 -0.87 7.89 11.14
N ILE A 847 -1.40 6.77 10.64
CA ILE A 847 -1.43 6.47 9.19
C ILE A 847 -2.59 7.14 8.44
N HIS A 848 -3.53 7.78 9.15
CA HIS A 848 -4.66 8.50 8.55
C HIS A 848 -4.24 9.91 8.12
N PRO A 849 -4.02 10.16 6.82
CA PRO A 849 -3.46 11.44 6.36
C PRO A 849 -4.41 12.62 6.59
N GLU A 850 -5.72 12.38 6.63
CA GLU A 850 -6.76 13.37 6.93
C GLU A 850 -6.87 13.75 8.41
N CYS A 851 -6.08 13.12 9.30
CA CYS A 851 -6.19 13.35 10.73
C CYS A 851 -5.84 14.79 11.13
N LYS A 852 -6.78 15.47 11.79
CA LYS A 852 -6.67 16.87 12.24
C LYS A 852 -6.36 17.02 13.73
N SER A 853 -6.22 15.91 14.46
CA SER A 853 -5.74 15.90 15.84
C SER A 853 -4.34 16.53 15.96
N PRO A 854 -4.12 17.48 16.89
CA PRO A 854 -2.78 18.03 17.17
C PRO A 854 -1.73 16.97 17.49
N SER A 855 -2.10 15.86 18.12
CA SER A 855 -1.20 14.73 18.39
C SER A 855 -0.68 14.02 17.13
N GLY A 856 -1.35 14.20 15.99
CA GLY A 856 -1.12 13.44 14.77
C GLY A 856 -1.81 12.07 14.73
N TYR A 857 -2.56 11.70 15.79
CA TYR A 857 -3.21 10.39 15.89
C TYR A 857 -4.73 10.48 15.77
N CYS A 858 -5.29 9.61 14.94
CA CYS A 858 -6.72 9.30 14.86
C CYS A 858 -6.94 7.83 15.24
N PHE A 859 -8.18 7.36 15.25
CA PHE A 859 -8.49 5.98 15.59
C PHE A 859 -8.55 5.09 14.35
N ALA A 860 -8.02 3.88 14.49
CA ALA A 860 -8.18 2.78 13.54
C ALA A 860 -9.35 1.87 13.94
N ALA A 861 -10.09 1.39 12.94
CA ALA A 861 -11.12 0.38 13.05
C ALA A 861 -11.14 -0.45 11.74
N GLY A 862 -12.10 -1.37 11.61
CA GLY A 862 -12.31 -2.11 10.37
C GLY A 862 -12.57 -1.21 9.17
N ASP A 863 -13.29 -0.11 9.38
CA ASP A 863 -13.48 0.94 8.37
C ASP A 863 -12.63 2.18 8.69
N GLY A 864 -11.93 2.70 7.66
CA GLY A 864 -11.02 3.84 7.80
C GLY A 864 -11.71 5.17 8.12
N ARG A 865 -13.04 5.25 8.04
CA ARG A 865 -13.81 6.48 8.33
C ARG A 865 -14.29 6.54 9.78
N ALA A 866 -13.92 5.60 10.64
CA ALA A 866 -14.34 5.58 12.05
C ALA A 866 -14.04 6.88 12.82
N SER A 867 -13.04 7.65 12.39
CA SER A 867 -12.66 8.94 12.97
C SER A 867 -13.28 10.16 12.28
N GLU A 868 -14.25 9.98 11.37
CA GLU A 868 -14.86 11.10 10.65
C GLU A 868 -15.44 12.12 11.62
N GLN A 869 -16.27 11.69 12.56
CA GLN A 869 -16.88 12.56 13.56
C GLN A 869 -17.08 11.83 14.92
N PRO A 870 -17.13 12.55 16.05
CA PRO A 870 -17.09 11.95 17.39
C PRO A 870 -18.18 10.91 17.71
N GLY A 871 -19.41 11.10 17.26
CA GLY A 871 -20.50 10.15 17.43
C GLY A 871 -20.25 8.81 16.72
N LEU A 872 -19.60 8.83 15.55
CA LEU A 872 -19.21 7.61 14.83
C LEU A 872 -18.11 6.88 15.61
N THR A 873 -17.09 7.60 16.06
CA THR A 873 -16.03 7.05 16.93
C THR A 873 -16.61 6.35 18.16
N VAL A 874 -17.65 6.93 18.77
CA VAL A 874 -18.32 6.36 19.96
C VAL A 874 -18.95 5.00 19.66
N ILE A 875 -19.71 4.87 18.56
CA ILE A 875 -20.35 3.59 18.24
C ILE A 875 -19.32 2.52 17.82
N HIS A 876 -18.27 2.88 17.06
CA HIS A 876 -17.17 1.95 16.79
C HIS A 876 -16.47 1.49 18.08
N THR A 877 -16.22 2.41 19.02
CA THR A 877 -15.64 2.07 20.33
C THR A 877 -16.53 1.10 21.10
N ILE A 878 -17.85 1.31 21.10
CA ILE A 878 -18.82 0.44 21.78
C ILE A 878 -18.80 -0.98 21.19
N PHE A 879 -18.76 -1.13 19.87
CA PHE A 879 -18.73 -2.46 19.24
C PHE A 879 -17.37 -3.16 19.40
N MET A 880 -16.26 -2.42 19.42
CA MET A 880 -14.95 -2.98 19.78
C MET A 880 -14.94 -3.48 21.24
N ARG A 881 -15.49 -2.69 22.18
CA ARG A 881 -15.66 -3.10 23.59
C ARG A 881 -16.57 -4.33 23.70
N GLU A 882 -17.65 -4.41 22.92
CA GLU A 882 -18.55 -5.56 22.93
C GLU A 882 -17.84 -6.83 22.48
N HIS A 883 -17.05 -6.78 21.41
CA HIS A 883 -16.22 -7.91 20.99
C HIS A 883 -15.31 -8.37 22.15
N ASN A 884 -14.55 -7.44 22.75
CA ASN A 884 -13.66 -7.76 23.86
C ASN A 884 -14.41 -8.33 25.07
N ARG A 885 -15.62 -7.84 25.37
CA ARG A 885 -16.49 -8.36 26.44
C ARG A 885 -16.94 -9.79 26.16
N ILE A 886 -17.34 -10.08 24.92
CA ILE A 886 -17.75 -11.43 24.50
C ILE A 886 -16.56 -12.39 24.56
N VAL A 887 -15.36 -11.98 24.12
CA VAL A 887 -14.12 -12.78 24.25
C VAL A 887 -13.86 -13.19 25.70
N GLU A 888 -13.96 -12.26 26.65
CA GLU A 888 -13.76 -12.57 28.08
C GLU A 888 -14.82 -13.55 28.61
N GLY A 889 -16.07 -13.36 28.21
CA GLY A 889 -17.16 -14.26 28.58
C GLY A 889 -16.98 -15.67 28.01
N LEU A 890 -16.61 -15.79 26.73
CA LEU A 890 -16.33 -17.06 26.07
C LEU A 890 -15.14 -17.77 26.69
N ARG A 891 -14.07 -17.04 27.04
CA ARG A 891 -12.91 -17.60 27.76
C ARG A 891 -13.30 -18.18 29.12
N GLY A 892 -14.24 -17.53 29.81
CA GLY A 892 -14.75 -18.03 31.09
C GLY A 892 -15.54 -19.33 30.98
N VAL A 893 -16.29 -19.55 29.89
CA VAL A 893 -17.07 -20.78 29.69
C VAL A 893 -16.28 -21.88 28.96
N ASN A 894 -15.31 -21.50 28.11
CA ASN A 894 -14.44 -22.40 27.34
C ASN A 894 -12.95 -22.06 27.58
N PRO A 895 -12.37 -22.39 28.74
CA PRO A 895 -10.97 -22.08 29.05
C PRO A 895 -9.96 -22.78 28.13
N HIS A 896 -10.39 -23.81 27.39
CA HIS A 896 -9.57 -24.60 26.48
C HIS A 896 -9.47 -23.98 25.07
N TRP A 897 -10.29 -22.98 24.74
CA TRP A 897 -10.23 -22.30 23.46
C TRP A 897 -8.99 -21.41 23.35
N ASN A 898 -8.31 -21.49 22.21
CA ASN A 898 -7.19 -20.60 21.90
C ASN A 898 -7.66 -19.21 21.44
N GLY A 899 -6.71 -18.29 21.21
CA GLY A 899 -7.02 -16.92 20.80
C GLY A 899 -7.75 -16.80 19.46
N ASP A 900 -7.48 -17.69 18.50
CA ASP A 900 -8.17 -17.68 17.21
C ASP A 900 -9.62 -18.14 17.35
N GLN A 901 -9.86 -19.21 18.10
CA GLN A 901 -11.23 -19.69 18.40
C GLN A 901 -12.04 -18.62 19.13
N LEU A 902 -11.46 -17.99 20.17
CA LEU A 902 -12.10 -16.91 20.90
C LEU A 902 -12.46 -15.73 19.98
N TYR A 903 -11.54 -15.32 19.11
CA TYR A 903 -11.75 -14.22 18.17
C TYR A 903 -12.89 -14.53 17.19
N GLU A 904 -12.85 -15.69 16.51
CA GLU A 904 -13.83 -16.02 15.48
C GLU A 904 -15.22 -16.25 16.07
N HIS A 905 -15.33 -16.89 17.24
CA HIS A 905 -16.62 -17.04 17.91
C HIS A 905 -17.17 -15.69 18.40
N ALA A 906 -16.34 -14.81 18.96
CA ALA A 906 -16.77 -13.47 19.37
C ALA A 906 -17.18 -12.63 18.16
N ARG A 907 -16.40 -12.64 17.08
CA ARG A 907 -16.71 -12.01 15.79
C ARG A 907 -18.06 -12.50 15.27
N ARG A 908 -18.27 -13.81 15.20
CA ARG A 908 -19.53 -14.42 14.73
C ARG A 908 -20.73 -14.01 15.58
N ILE A 909 -20.59 -13.91 16.90
CA ILE A 909 -21.66 -13.44 17.80
C ILE A 909 -21.97 -11.96 17.56
N VAL A 910 -20.96 -11.09 17.50
CA VAL A 910 -21.15 -9.64 17.28
C VAL A 910 -21.75 -9.36 15.91
N ILE A 911 -21.37 -10.13 14.88
CA ILE A 911 -22.02 -10.08 13.55
C ILE A 911 -23.51 -10.39 13.69
N ALA A 912 -23.86 -11.49 14.36
CA ALA A 912 -25.25 -11.86 14.58
C ALA A 912 -26.02 -10.81 15.40
N GLN A 913 -25.39 -10.18 16.39
CA GLN A 913 -25.95 -9.05 17.13
C GLN A 913 -26.22 -7.85 16.21
N ASN A 914 -25.28 -7.48 15.34
CA ASN A 914 -25.44 -6.37 14.39
C ASN A 914 -26.56 -6.66 13.37
N GLN A 915 -26.60 -7.88 12.82
CA GLN A 915 -27.67 -8.34 11.94
C GLN A 915 -29.04 -8.31 12.63
N HIS A 916 -29.12 -8.82 13.87
CA HIS A 916 -30.36 -8.83 14.65
C HIS A 916 -30.87 -7.42 14.92
N ILE A 917 -30.02 -6.51 15.41
CA ILE A 917 -30.39 -5.10 15.67
C ILE A 917 -30.85 -4.43 14.37
N THR A 918 -30.16 -4.66 13.26
CA THR A 918 -30.51 -4.09 11.96
C THR A 918 -31.95 -4.46 11.56
N TYR A 919 -32.32 -5.74 11.60
CA TYR A 919 -33.63 -6.19 11.11
C TYR A 919 -34.74 -6.10 12.15
N ASN A 920 -34.42 -6.24 13.44
CA ASN A 920 -35.39 -6.21 14.53
C ASN A 920 -35.72 -4.77 14.96
N GLU A 921 -34.69 -3.93 15.08
CA GLU A 921 -34.84 -2.57 15.58
C GLU A 921 -34.85 -1.55 14.45
N PHE A 922 -33.80 -1.49 13.62
CA PHE A 922 -33.58 -0.38 12.69
C PHE A 922 -34.54 -0.38 11.48
N LEU A 923 -34.61 -1.45 10.69
CA LEU A 923 -35.39 -1.50 9.45
C LEU A 923 -36.89 -1.18 9.64
N PRO A 924 -37.58 -1.65 10.70
CA PRO A 924 -38.97 -1.26 10.95
C PRO A 924 -39.19 0.24 11.14
N ARG A 925 -38.20 0.98 11.67
CA ARG A 925 -38.28 2.45 11.79
C ARG A 925 -38.07 3.13 10.44
N ILE A 926 -37.13 2.63 9.64
CA ILE A 926 -36.85 3.21 8.32
C ILE A 926 -38.01 2.94 7.35
N LEU A 927 -38.42 1.68 7.21
CA LEU A 927 -39.30 1.22 6.13
C LEU A 927 -40.79 1.19 6.50
N SER A 928 -41.14 1.21 7.79
CA SER A 928 -42.44 0.78 8.35
C SER A 928 -42.63 -0.75 8.41
N TRP A 929 -43.46 -1.20 9.34
CA TRP A 929 -43.84 -2.62 9.46
C TRP A 929 -44.53 -3.17 8.22
N ASN A 930 -45.29 -2.35 7.48
CA ASN A 930 -45.96 -2.79 6.26
C ASN A 930 -44.96 -3.16 5.17
N ALA A 931 -43.93 -2.33 4.96
CA ALA A 931 -42.88 -2.63 4.00
C ALA A 931 -41.99 -3.80 4.48
N VAL A 932 -41.64 -3.85 5.77
CA VAL A 932 -40.89 -4.99 6.34
C VAL A 932 -41.60 -6.32 6.07
N ASN A 933 -42.93 -6.37 6.22
CA ASN A 933 -43.70 -7.56 5.88
C ASN A 933 -43.74 -7.82 4.36
N LEU A 934 -44.01 -6.79 3.56
CA LEU A 934 -44.13 -6.89 2.10
C LEU A 934 -42.85 -7.46 1.45
N TYR A 935 -41.68 -7.07 1.93
CA TYR A 935 -40.39 -7.48 1.38
C TYR A 935 -39.78 -8.70 2.09
N GLY A 936 -40.48 -9.32 3.04
CA GLY A 936 -39.99 -10.53 3.74
C GLY A 936 -38.83 -10.27 4.69
N LEU A 937 -38.74 -9.07 5.26
CA LEU A 937 -37.65 -8.65 6.15
C LEU A 937 -37.94 -8.94 7.63
N LYS A 938 -39.15 -9.38 7.96
CA LYS A 938 -39.51 -9.74 9.34
C LYS A 938 -38.69 -10.95 9.81
N LEU A 939 -38.12 -10.85 11.01
CA LEU A 939 -37.39 -11.93 11.65
C LEU A 939 -38.31 -13.01 12.21
N LEU A 940 -37.78 -14.21 12.37
CA LEU A 940 -38.52 -15.33 12.96
C LEU A 940 -38.45 -15.24 14.50
N PRO A 941 -39.56 -15.48 15.21
CA PRO A 941 -39.54 -15.50 16.68
C PRO A 941 -38.86 -16.76 17.24
N GLN A 942 -38.89 -17.88 16.50
CA GLN A 942 -38.22 -19.14 16.84
C GLN A 942 -37.85 -19.93 15.57
N GLY A 943 -36.99 -20.94 15.72
CA GLY A 943 -36.54 -21.80 14.63
C GLY A 943 -35.57 -21.11 13.68
N TYR A 944 -35.43 -21.68 12.47
CA TYR A 944 -34.45 -21.30 11.47
C TYR A 944 -35.08 -20.69 10.21
N TYR A 945 -34.36 -19.76 9.59
CA TYR A 945 -34.63 -19.18 8.27
C TYR A 945 -34.12 -20.12 7.17
N LYS A 946 -34.96 -20.41 6.18
CA LYS A 946 -34.72 -21.46 5.17
C LYS A 946 -34.63 -20.96 3.73
N ASP A 947 -34.72 -19.65 3.51
CA ASP A 947 -34.80 -19.09 2.15
C ASP A 947 -33.44 -18.61 1.62
N TYR A 948 -32.31 -19.04 2.20
CA TYR A 948 -30.99 -18.79 1.62
C TYR A 948 -30.96 -19.28 0.16
N ASN A 949 -30.51 -18.43 -0.76
CA ASN A 949 -30.45 -18.76 -2.18
C ASN A 949 -29.02 -18.59 -2.73
N PRO A 950 -28.32 -19.69 -3.10
CA PRO A 950 -26.98 -19.61 -3.67
C PRO A 950 -26.95 -19.09 -5.12
N THR A 951 -28.09 -18.78 -5.75
CA THR A 951 -28.15 -18.17 -7.10
C THR A 951 -28.42 -16.67 -7.08
N CYS A 952 -28.65 -16.05 -5.91
CA CYS A 952 -28.92 -14.63 -5.86
C CYS A 952 -27.62 -13.81 -5.76
N ASN A 953 -27.66 -12.60 -6.30
CA ASN A 953 -26.53 -11.67 -6.27
C ASN A 953 -26.55 -10.88 -4.94
N PRO A 954 -25.55 -11.05 -4.05
CA PRO A 954 -25.45 -10.32 -2.80
C PRO A 954 -24.94 -8.89 -2.96
N ALA A 955 -24.37 -8.52 -4.12
CA ALA A 955 -23.71 -7.24 -4.33
C ALA A 955 -24.61 -6.05 -3.98
N ILE A 956 -23.99 -4.99 -3.44
CA ILE A 956 -24.71 -3.75 -3.14
C ILE A 956 -25.10 -3.08 -4.46
N VAL A 957 -26.35 -2.62 -4.57
CA VAL A 957 -26.81 -1.86 -5.72
C VAL A 957 -26.32 -0.41 -5.64
N THR A 958 -25.80 0.14 -6.73
CA THR A 958 -25.21 1.49 -6.73
C THR A 958 -26.22 2.57 -6.35
N GLU A 959 -27.50 2.36 -6.60
CA GLU A 959 -28.60 3.27 -6.23
C GLU A 959 -28.74 3.40 -4.72
N PHE A 960 -28.49 2.30 -4.00
CA PHE A 960 -28.47 2.27 -2.54
C PHE A 960 -27.29 3.10 -2.01
N ALA A 961 -26.08 2.85 -2.52
CA ALA A 961 -24.85 3.51 -2.06
C ALA A 961 -24.73 5.00 -2.47
N ALA A 962 -25.15 5.36 -3.69
CA ALA A 962 -25.00 6.71 -4.23
C ALA A 962 -26.18 7.64 -3.91
N ALA A 963 -27.35 7.09 -3.51
CA ALA A 963 -28.55 7.90 -3.25
C ALA A 963 -29.38 7.41 -2.06
N ALA A 964 -30.01 6.24 -2.13
CA ALA A 964 -31.12 5.89 -1.22
C ALA A 964 -30.69 5.71 0.24
N PHE A 965 -29.49 5.21 0.52
CA PHE A 965 -29.02 5.03 1.90
C PHE A 965 -28.29 6.26 2.47
N ARG A 966 -28.16 7.33 1.67
CA ARG A 966 -27.68 8.65 2.11
C ARG A 966 -28.72 9.47 2.88
N ILE A 967 -29.85 8.85 3.23
CA ILE A 967 -30.91 9.43 4.07
C ILE A 967 -30.40 9.94 5.42
N GLY A 968 -29.32 9.35 5.94
CA GLY A 968 -28.70 9.75 7.20
C GLY A 968 -28.27 11.22 7.23
N HIS A 969 -27.96 11.80 6.06
CA HIS A 969 -27.53 13.21 5.97
C HIS A 969 -28.62 14.21 6.36
N SER A 970 -29.91 13.87 6.17
CA SER A 970 -31.03 14.71 6.63
C SER A 970 -31.30 14.58 8.12
N LEU A 971 -30.88 13.47 8.75
CA LEU A 971 -31.09 13.21 10.17
C LEU A 971 -30.08 13.94 11.08
N LEU A 972 -29.05 14.56 10.49
CA LEU A 972 -27.93 15.19 11.18
C LEU A 972 -28.36 16.43 11.95
N ARG A 973 -28.01 16.47 13.24
CA ARG A 973 -28.08 17.67 14.07
C ARG A 973 -26.82 18.53 13.86
N PRO A 974 -26.90 19.87 13.98
CA PRO A 974 -25.73 20.73 13.89
C PRO A 974 -24.74 20.52 15.06
N HIS A 975 -25.21 19.96 16.18
CA HIS A 975 -24.41 19.67 17.36
C HIS A 975 -24.62 18.23 17.84
N ILE A 976 -23.54 17.63 18.35
CA ILE A 976 -23.54 16.36 19.05
C ILE A 976 -23.80 16.66 20.54
N PRO A 977 -24.95 16.24 21.08
CA PRO A 977 -25.31 16.50 22.46
C PRO A 977 -24.55 15.59 23.42
N ARG A 978 -24.35 16.09 24.65
CA ARG A 978 -23.67 15.37 25.75
C ARG A 978 -24.59 15.35 26.95
N LEU A 979 -24.73 14.19 27.59
CA LEU A 979 -25.56 14.05 28.80
C LEU A 979 -24.79 13.38 29.93
N SER A 980 -25.07 13.84 31.17
CA SER A 980 -24.54 13.23 32.39
C SER A 980 -25.16 11.86 32.67
N PRO A 981 -24.65 11.08 33.66
CA PRO A 981 -25.30 9.85 34.10
C PRO A 981 -26.76 10.03 34.55
N GLN A 982 -27.12 11.22 35.04
CA GLN A 982 -28.49 11.61 35.41
C GLN A 982 -29.31 12.15 34.22
N HIS A 983 -28.80 11.99 32.99
CA HIS A 983 -29.41 12.45 31.74
C HIS A 983 -29.66 13.97 31.70
N GLN A 984 -28.84 14.76 32.41
CA GLN A 984 -28.86 16.21 32.31
C GLN A 984 -27.92 16.68 31.20
N PRO A 985 -28.31 17.68 30.39
CA PRO A 985 -27.43 18.29 29.39
C PRO A 985 -26.11 18.76 29.98
N ILE A 986 -25.01 18.46 29.29
CA ILE A 986 -23.66 18.94 29.60
C ILE A 986 -23.26 19.94 28.53
N ASP A 987 -22.95 21.17 28.95
CA ASP A 987 -22.48 22.24 28.09
C ASP A 987 -20.94 22.35 28.08
N PRO A 988 -20.33 22.79 26.95
CA PRO A 988 -20.99 22.99 25.66
C PRO A 988 -21.23 21.65 24.92
N PRO A 989 -22.27 21.57 24.07
CA PRO A 989 -22.36 20.48 23.09
C PRO A 989 -21.25 20.62 22.04
N ILE A 990 -20.93 19.53 21.34
CA ILE A 990 -19.87 19.56 20.31
C ILE A 990 -20.49 19.99 18.99
N LEU A 991 -20.07 21.13 18.44
CA LEU A 991 -20.47 21.54 17.10
C LEU A 991 -19.89 20.57 16.06
N LEU A 992 -20.70 20.10 15.10
CA LEU A 992 -20.29 19.04 14.18
C LEU A 992 -19.00 19.39 13.41
N ARG A 993 -18.92 20.60 12.83
CA ARG A 993 -17.72 21.06 12.11
C ARG A 993 -16.45 21.09 12.97
N ASP A 994 -16.59 21.21 14.28
CA ASP A 994 -15.46 21.26 15.20
C ASP A 994 -14.94 19.86 15.54
N GLY A 995 -15.72 18.80 15.33
CA GLY A 995 -15.36 17.41 15.62
C GLY A 995 -14.69 16.63 14.49
N PHE A 996 -14.78 17.09 13.24
CA PHE A 996 -14.30 16.31 12.09
C PHE A 996 -12.80 15.97 12.18
N PHE A 997 -12.46 14.69 12.28
CA PHE A 997 -11.07 14.17 12.40
C PHE A 997 -10.23 14.75 13.55
N LYS A 998 -10.86 15.24 14.63
CA LYS A 998 -10.16 15.77 15.82
C LYS A 998 -10.41 14.88 17.03
N MET A 999 -9.66 13.78 17.11
CA MET A 999 -9.91 12.68 18.04
C MET A 999 -9.23 12.84 19.41
N ASP A 1000 -8.33 13.81 19.56
CA ASP A 1000 -7.66 14.10 20.85
C ASP A 1000 -8.65 14.43 21.98
N ILE A 1001 -9.88 14.85 21.65
CA ILE A 1001 -10.94 15.09 22.65
C ILE A 1001 -11.22 13.86 23.52
N PHE A 1002 -11.11 12.65 22.96
CA PHE A 1002 -11.37 11.39 23.68
C PHE A 1002 -10.21 10.98 24.59
N THR A 1003 -8.98 11.42 24.30
CA THR A 1003 -7.81 11.12 25.15
C THR A 1003 -7.62 12.19 26.24
N GLN A 1004 -8.10 13.41 25.99
CA GLN A 1004 -7.99 14.54 26.92
C GLN A 1004 -9.13 14.61 27.94
N GLN A 1005 -10.26 13.95 27.69
CA GLN A 1005 -11.45 14.01 28.55
C GLN A 1005 -11.97 12.61 28.88
N ALA A 1006 -11.95 12.26 30.17
CA ALA A 1006 -12.55 11.02 30.65
C ALA A 1006 -14.09 11.08 30.59
N GLY A 1007 -14.73 9.97 30.23
CA GLY A 1007 -16.19 9.82 30.22
C GLY A 1007 -16.91 10.36 28.97
N LEU A 1008 -16.19 10.94 28.00
CA LEU A 1008 -16.81 11.54 26.80
C LEU A 1008 -17.57 10.51 25.95
N ILE A 1009 -17.10 9.25 25.92
CA ILE A 1009 -17.81 8.14 25.25
C ILE A 1009 -19.22 7.98 25.85
N ASP A 1010 -19.33 7.93 27.17
CA ASP A 1010 -20.59 7.79 27.89
C ASP A 1010 -21.51 9.00 27.66
N GLU A 1011 -20.95 10.21 27.72
CA GLU A 1011 -21.70 11.45 27.56
C GLU A 1011 -22.35 11.56 26.17
N ILE A 1012 -21.57 11.27 25.12
CA ILE A 1012 -22.05 11.29 23.74
C ILE A 1012 -23.01 10.12 23.51
N ALA A 1013 -22.71 8.90 23.99
CA ALA A 1013 -23.61 7.76 23.85
C ALA A 1013 -24.99 8.05 24.46
N ARG A 1014 -25.04 8.61 25.68
CA ARG A 1014 -26.31 9.05 26.30
C ARG A 1014 -26.98 10.16 25.50
N GLY A 1015 -26.22 11.13 25.00
CA GLY A 1015 -26.72 12.19 24.14
C GLY A 1015 -27.40 11.66 22.88
N LEU A 1016 -26.73 10.76 22.15
CA LEU A 1016 -27.25 10.14 20.93
C LEU A 1016 -28.57 9.42 21.17
N VAL A 1017 -28.68 8.65 22.25
CA VAL A 1017 -29.88 7.84 22.49
C VAL A 1017 -31.05 8.62 23.11
N ALA A 1018 -30.80 9.75 23.79
CA ALA A 1018 -31.83 10.48 24.55
C ALA A 1018 -32.24 11.82 23.94
N THR A 1019 -31.62 12.26 22.85
CA THR A 1019 -31.99 13.48 22.13
C THR A 1019 -32.58 13.16 20.75
N PRO A 1020 -33.45 14.03 20.20
CA PRO A 1020 -34.08 13.77 18.91
C PRO A 1020 -33.11 14.00 17.75
N MET A 1021 -33.21 13.15 16.73
CA MET A 1021 -32.66 13.44 15.39
C MET A 1021 -33.43 14.59 14.71
N GLU A 1022 -32.87 15.16 13.65
CA GLU A 1022 -33.68 15.92 12.69
C GLU A 1022 -34.66 14.98 11.96
N THR A 1023 -35.78 15.52 11.50
CA THR A 1023 -36.78 14.76 10.74
C THR A 1023 -36.21 14.37 9.38
N LEU A 1024 -36.51 13.15 8.91
CA LEU A 1024 -36.21 12.76 7.53
C LEU A 1024 -37.13 13.52 6.59
N ASP A 1025 -36.64 14.62 6.06
CA ASP A 1025 -37.33 15.45 5.08
C ASP A 1025 -36.29 16.09 4.13
N GLN A 1026 -36.71 17.02 3.29
CA GLN A 1026 -35.77 17.67 2.38
C GLN A 1026 -34.74 18.55 3.12
N PHE A 1027 -34.90 18.92 4.38
CA PHE A 1027 -34.00 19.86 5.06
C PHE A 1027 -32.71 19.19 5.53
N ILE A 1028 -31.59 19.90 5.38
CA ILE A 1028 -30.25 19.40 5.72
C ILE A 1028 -29.42 20.54 6.33
N THR A 1029 -28.76 20.26 7.45
CA THR A 1029 -28.03 21.27 8.22
C THR A 1029 -26.88 21.94 7.46
N GLY A 1030 -26.68 23.24 7.72
CA GLY A 1030 -25.57 24.05 7.23
C GLY A 1030 -24.19 23.50 7.58
N GLU A 1031 -24.07 22.71 8.65
CA GLU A 1031 -22.81 22.08 9.06
C GLU A 1031 -22.22 21.17 7.97
N VAL A 1032 -23.06 20.56 7.13
CA VAL A 1032 -22.63 19.67 6.02
C VAL A 1032 -22.92 20.23 4.63
N THR A 1033 -23.80 21.22 4.48
CA THR A 1033 -24.06 21.88 3.18
C THR A 1033 -23.16 23.09 2.93
N ASN A 1034 -22.56 23.69 3.98
CA ASN A 1034 -21.64 24.83 3.84
C ASN A 1034 -20.28 24.62 4.53
N HIS A 1035 -20.25 23.80 5.59
CA HIS A 1035 -19.09 23.72 6.49
C HIS A 1035 -18.45 22.32 6.56
N LEU A 1036 -18.75 21.43 5.61
CA LEU A 1036 -18.13 20.09 5.57
C LEU A 1036 -16.61 20.23 5.47
N PHE A 1037 -15.91 19.67 6.47
CA PHE A 1037 -14.45 19.70 6.62
C PHE A 1037 -13.80 21.09 6.61
N GLU A 1038 -14.58 22.15 6.85
CA GLU A 1038 -14.17 23.54 6.83
C GLU A 1038 -12.87 23.79 7.61
N ASP A 1039 -11.94 24.53 6.99
CA ASP A 1039 -10.83 25.16 7.70
C ASP A 1039 -11.21 26.62 7.95
N ARG A 1040 -11.50 26.95 9.21
CA ARG A 1040 -11.90 28.31 9.63
C ARG A 1040 -10.88 29.39 9.31
N ARG A 1041 -9.63 29.02 9.05
CA ARG A 1041 -8.56 29.96 8.66
C ARG A 1041 -8.67 30.39 7.19
N ILE A 1042 -9.42 29.64 6.39
CA ILE A 1042 -9.59 29.88 4.96
C ILE A 1042 -11.07 30.18 4.68
N PRO A 1043 -11.43 31.41 4.28
CA PRO A 1043 -12.81 31.75 3.96
C PRO A 1043 -13.42 30.84 2.89
N PHE A 1044 -14.67 30.42 3.10
CA PHE A 1044 -15.44 29.61 2.13
C PHE A 1044 -14.73 28.29 1.72
N SER A 1045 -13.96 27.72 2.65
CA SER A 1045 -13.16 26.53 2.39
C SER A 1045 -13.95 25.23 2.51
N GLY A 1046 -15.05 25.24 3.28
CA GLY A 1046 -15.98 24.11 3.46
C GLY A 1046 -16.66 23.68 2.17
N ILE A 1047 -17.13 22.43 2.15
CA ILE A 1047 -17.73 21.78 0.98
C ILE A 1047 -19.21 21.49 1.25
N ASP A 1048 -20.00 21.29 0.20
CA ASP A 1048 -21.41 20.94 0.27
C ASP A 1048 -21.62 19.43 0.02
N LEU A 1049 -21.90 18.66 1.09
CA LEU A 1049 -22.13 17.22 1.04
C LEU A 1049 -23.31 16.84 0.13
N VAL A 1050 -24.37 17.64 0.10
CA VAL A 1050 -25.58 17.35 -0.68
C VAL A 1050 -25.31 17.58 -2.16
N ALA A 1051 -24.61 18.65 -2.50
CA ALA A 1051 -24.15 18.87 -3.86
C ALA A 1051 -23.20 17.75 -4.32
N LEU A 1052 -22.31 17.26 -3.43
CA LEU A 1052 -21.48 16.08 -3.72
C LEU A 1052 -22.31 14.81 -3.93
N ASN A 1053 -23.38 14.57 -3.16
CA ASN A 1053 -24.27 13.42 -3.36
C ASN A 1053 -24.90 13.43 -4.75
N ILE A 1054 -25.42 14.59 -5.17
CA ILE A 1054 -26.03 14.76 -6.50
C ILE A 1054 -24.99 14.55 -7.59
N GLN A 1055 -23.81 15.18 -7.47
CA GLN A 1055 -22.73 15.02 -8.44
C GLN A 1055 -22.21 13.58 -8.49
N ARG A 1056 -22.15 12.89 -7.35
CA ARG A 1056 -21.77 11.46 -7.26
C ARG A 1056 -22.80 10.56 -7.95
N ALA A 1057 -24.09 10.81 -7.77
CA ALA A 1057 -25.12 10.05 -8.49
C ALA A 1057 -25.02 10.25 -10.01
N ARG A 1058 -24.69 11.46 -10.47
CA ARG A 1058 -24.43 11.73 -11.90
C ARG A 1058 -23.15 11.05 -12.41
N ASP A 1059 -22.09 11.02 -11.61
CA ASP A 1059 -20.83 10.30 -11.87
C ASP A 1059 -21.03 8.77 -11.97
N HIS A 1060 -21.95 8.22 -11.19
CA HIS A 1060 -22.31 6.79 -11.20
C HIS A 1060 -23.33 6.44 -12.29
N GLY A 1061 -23.71 7.41 -13.14
CA GLY A 1061 -24.69 7.22 -14.20
C GLY A 1061 -26.06 6.79 -13.68
N ILE A 1062 -26.50 7.31 -12.52
CA ILE A 1062 -27.79 6.95 -11.92
C ILE A 1062 -28.95 7.58 -12.73
N PRO A 1063 -29.91 6.77 -13.23
CA PRO A 1063 -31.13 7.26 -13.86
C PRO A 1063 -31.92 8.28 -13.02
N SER A 1064 -32.87 8.97 -13.67
CA SER A 1064 -33.71 9.93 -12.95
C SER A 1064 -34.66 9.27 -11.95
N TYR A 1065 -35.07 10.04 -10.95
CA TYR A 1065 -36.05 9.65 -9.94
C TYR A 1065 -37.32 9.03 -10.55
N ASN A 1066 -37.80 9.55 -11.69
CA ASN A 1066 -39.03 9.07 -12.33
C ASN A 1066 -38.89 7.65 -12.90
N ASN A 1067 -37.67 7.21 -13.24
CA ASN A 1067 -37.39 5.82 -13.63
C ASN A 1067 -37.53 4.87 -12.44
N TYR A 1068 -37.04 5.27 -11.26
CA TYR A 1068 -37.15 4.48 -10.04
C TYR A 1068 -38.56 4.43 -9.49
N ARG A 1069 -39.35 5.50 -9.65
CA ARG A 1069 -40.79 5.46 -9.36
C ARG A 1069 -41.46 4.31 -10.13
N ALA A 1070 -41.20 4.22 -11.43
CA ALA A 1070 -41.77 3.17 -12.28
C ALA A 1070 -41.29 1.77 -11.85
N LEU A 1071 -39.98 1.60 -11.58
CA LEU A 1071 -39.42 0.34 -11.04
C LEU A 1071 -40.10 -0.07 -9.73
N CYS A 1072 -40.39 0.90 -8.86
CA CYS A 1072 -41.04 0.69 -7.56
C CYS A 1072 -42.58 0.69 -7.63
N ASN A 1073 -43.16 0.40 -8.81
CA ASN A 1073 -44.61 0.30 -9.04
C ASN A 1073 -45.40 1.57 -8.69
N LEU A 1074 -44.77 2.74 -8.72
CA LEU A 1074 -45.43 4.03 -8.66
C LEU A 1074 -45.74 4.52 -10.07
N LYS A 1075 -46.78 5.36 -10.20
CA LYS A 1075 -47.13 5.97 -11.48
C LYS A 1075 -45.98 6.88 -11.93
N ARG A 1076 -45.40 6.59 -13.10
CA ARG A 1076 -44.45 7.50 -13.76
C ARG A 1076 -45.13 8.85 -14.00
N ALA A 1077 -44.56 9.95 -13.51
CA ALA A 1077 -45.09 11.29 -13.72
C ALA A 1077 -44.90 11.70 -15.18
N GLN A 1078 -45.94 12.28 -15.79
CA GLN A 1078 -45.85 12.94 -17.10
C GLN A 1078 -45.88 14.47 -16.92
N THR A 1079 -46.50 14.91 -15.84
CA THR A 1079 -46.66 16.32 -15.45
C THR A 1079 -46.16 16.53 -14.03
N TRP A 1080 -45.91 17.79 -13.65
CA TRP A 1080 -45.52 18.13 -12.28
C TRP A 1080 -46.60 17.77 -11.26
N GLU A 1081 -47.86 17.85 -11.67
CA GLU A 1081 -49.03 17.58 -10.85
C GLU A 1081 -49.16 16.09 -10.52
N ASP A 1082 -48.66 15.19 -11.38
CA ASP A 1082 -48.59 13.73 -11.11
C ASP A 1082 -47.71 13.37 -9.90
N LEU A 1083 -46.85 14.29 -9.43
CA LEU A 1083 -46.04 14.11 -8.23
C LEU A 1083 -46.80 14.39 -6.93
N GLY A 1084 -47.99 15.01 -7.00
CA GLY A 1084 -48.71 15.54 -5.83
C GLY A 1084 -49.07 14.50 -4.77
N ARG A 1085 -49.18 13.23 -5.15
CA ARG A 1085 -49.48 12.12 -4.23
C ARG A 1085 -48.31 11.83 -3.29
N GLU A 1086 -47.10 11.76 -3.82
CA GLU A 1086 -45.91 11.43 -3.03
C GLU A 1086 -45.19 12.69 -2.52
N ILE A 1087 -45.13 13.79 -3.28
CA ILE A 1087 -44.37 15.00 -2.94
C ILE A 1087 -45.30 16.17 -2.54
N PRO A 1088 -44.97 16.97 -1.52
CA PRO A 1088 -45.73 18.17 -1.16
C PRO A 1088 -45.77 19.25 -2.26
N PRO A 1089 -46.90 19.96 -2.46
CA PRO A 1089 -47.06 20.95 -3.53
C PRO A 1089 -46.01 22.08 -3.53
N GLU A 1090 -45.57 22.50 -2.35
CA GLU A 1090 -44.53 23.52 -2.18
C GLU A 1090 -43.15 23.02 -2.61
N VAL A 1091 -42.86 21.72 -2.46
CA VAL A 1091 -41.62 21.10 -2.93
C VAL A 1091 -41.68 20.91 -4.45
N ILE A 1092 -42.82 20.46 -4.98
CA ILE A 1092 -43.06 20.37 -6.44
C ILE A 1092 -42.85 21.72 -7.11
N SER A 1093 -43.35 22.80 -6.49
CA SER A 1093 -43.17 24.16 -7.00
C SER A 1093 -41.70 24.59 -7.04
N ARG A 1094 -40.86 24.12 -6.11
CA ARG A 1094 -39.41 24.37 -6.13
C ARG A 1094 -38.70 23.51 -7.17
N LEU A 1095 -39.04 22.22 -7.27
CA LEU A 1095 -38.48 21.33 -8.31
C LEU A 1095 -38.77 21.86 -9.72
N LYS A 1096 -40.01 22.31 -9.97
CA LYS A 1096 -40.46 22.90 -11.25
C LYS A 1096 -39.70 24.19 -11.63
N ARG A 1097 -39.12 24.90 -10.65
CA ARG A 1097 -38.29 26.10 -10.91
C ARG A 1097 -36.86 25.75 -11.31
N ILE A 1098 -36.40 24.54 -10.99
CA ILE A 1098 -34.99 24.15 -11.11
C ILE A 1098 -34.80 23.19 -12.27
N TYR A 1099 -35.66 22.17 -12.39
CA TYR A 1099 -35.60 21.16 -13.45
C TYR A 1099 -36.57 21.51 -14.59
N ASN A 1100 -36.16 21.20 -15.83
CA ASN A 1100 -36.99 21.46 -17.02
C ASN A 1100 -38.15 20.44 -17.13
N SER A 1101 -37.88 19.18 -16.80
CA SER A 1101 -38.86 18.09 -16.81
C SER A 1101 -38.84 17.29 -15.49
N VAL A 1102 -39.95 16.61 -15.19
CA VAL A 1102 -40.03 15.62 -14.10
C VAL A 1102 -39.07 14.44 -14.31
N ASP A 1103 -38.71 14.19 -15.56
CA ASP A 1103 -37.76 13.14 -15.93
C ASP A 1103 -36.29 13.56 -15.76
N ASP A 1104 -36.01 14.81 -15.41
CA ASP A 1104 -34.64 15.30 -15.13
C ASP A 1104 -34.27 15.22 -13.65
N ILE A 1105 -35.23 14.95 -12.76
CA ILE A 1105 -35.03 14.98 -11.30
C ILE A 1105 -34.02 13.91 -10.90
N ASP A 1106 -32.91 14.30 -10.26
CA ASP A 1106 -31.93 13.37 -9.71
C ASP A 1106 -32.54 12.50 -8.59
N LEU A 1107 -32.12 11.23 -8.48
CA LEU A 1107 -32.72 10.27 -7.54
C LEU A 1107 -32.67 10.75 -6.08
N PHE A 1108 -31.53 11.30 -5.62
CA PHE A 1108 -31.39 11.77 -4.24
C PHE A 1108 -32.41 12.86 -3.85
N PRO A 1109 -32.44 14.05 -4.52
CA PRO A 1109 -33.40 15.10 -4.17
C PRO A 1109 -34.85 14.69 -4.42
N GLY A 1110 -35.12 13.83 -5.43
CA GLY A 1110 -36.47 13.31 -5.69
C GLY A 1110 -36.99 12.42 -4.56
N GLY A 1111 -36.21 11.42 -4.14
CA GLY A 1111 -36.60 10.49 -3.07
C GLY A 1111 -36.66 11.14 -1.69
N MET A 1112 -35.75 12.08 -1.37
CA MET A 1112 -35.80 12.86 -0.13
C MET A 1112 -37.01 13.79 -0.03
N SER A 1113 -37.66 14.11 -1.16
CA SER A 1113 -38.83 14.99 -1.21
C SER A 1113 -40.16 14.25 -1.06
N GLU A 1114 -40.15 12.92 -1.00
CA GLU A 1114 -41.36 12.12 -0.82
C GLU A 1114 -41.87 12.18 0.63
N ARG A 1115 -43.19 12.13 0.80
CA ARG A 1115 -43.83 11.93 2.10
C ARG A 1115 -43.45 10.55 2.66
N PRO A 1116 -43.07 10.46 3.94
CA PRO A 1116 -42.78 9.18 4.58
C PRO A 1116 -43.96 8.20 4.52
N LEU A 1117 -43.66 6.92 4.38
CA LEU A 1117 -44.65 5.86 4.58
C LEU A 1117 -45.23 5.93 5.99
N GLN A 1118 -46.50 5.55 6.16
CA GLN A 1118 -47.12 5.53 7.48
C GLN A 1118 -46.35 4.60 8.43
N GLY A 1119 -45.77 5.18 9.48
CA GLY A 1119 -44.96 4.45 10.47
C GLY A 1119 -43.52 4.16 10.04
N GLY A 1120 -43.09 4.65 8.87
CA GLY A 1120 -41.70 4.64 8.40
C GLY A 1120 -41.11 6.05 8.35
N LEU A 1121 -39.84 6.15 7.97
CA LEU A 1121 -39.11 7.42 7.82
C LEU A 1121 -38.92 7.83 6.37
N VAL A 1122 -38.85 6.87 5.44
CA VAL A 1122 -38.64 7.17 4.01
C VAL A 1122 -39.94 7.09 3.21
N GLY A 1123 -39.96 7.79 2.08
CA GLY A 1123 -41.01 7.65 1.07
C GLY A 1123 -40.97 6.33 0.31
N PRO A 1124 -42.00 6.04 -0.51
CA PRO A 1124 -42.15 4.75 -1.19
C PRO A 1124 -40.98 4.36 -2.11
N THR A 1125 -40.33 5.30 -2.80
CA THR A 1125 -39.24 4.99 -3.73
C THR A 1125 -37.99 4.54 -2.97
N PHE A 1126 -37.57 5.28 -1.95
CA PHE A 1126 -36.44 4.88 -1.11
C PHE A 1126 -36.76 3.65 -0.26
N ALA A 1127 -38.00 3.50 0.22
CA ALA A 1127 -38.42 2.28 0.91
C ALA A 1127 -38.23 1.04 0.04
N CYS A 1128 -38.61 1.12 -1.24
CA CYS A 1128 -38.43 0.06 -2.22
C CYS A 1128 -36.96 -0.30 -2.45
N ILE A 1129 -36.10 0.68 -2.73
CA ILE A 1129 -34.66 0.46 -2.99
C ILE A 1129 -33.96 -0.14 -1.75
N ILE A 1130 -34.17 0.47 -0.58
CA ILE A 1130 -33.59 0.00 0.68
C ILE A 1130 -34.08 -1.40 1.02
N ALA A 1131 -35.39 -1.67 0.89
CA ALA A 1131 -35.95 -2.98 1.20
C ALA A 1131 -35.44 -4.08 0.23
N ILE A 1132 -35.26 -3.77 -1.05
CA ILE A 1132 -34.64 -4.69 -2.02
C ILE A 1132 -33.22 -5.03 -1.58
N GLN A 1133 -32.39 -4.04 -1.24
CA GLN A 1133 -31.01 -4.28 -0.82
C GLN A 1133 -30.93 -5.17 0.43
N PHE A 1134 -31.66 -4.83 1.49
CA PHE A 1134 -31.65 -5.63 2.72
C PHE A 1134 -32.26 -7.02 2.49
N ARG A 1135 -33.25 -7.16 1.62
CA ARG A 1135 -33.76 -8.50 1.27
C ARG A 1135 -32.65 -9.37 0.67
N GLN A 1136 -31.83 -8.82 -0.21
CA GLN A 1136 -30.69 -9.54 -0.80
C GLN A 1136 -29.59 -9.82 0.24
N ALA A 1137 -29.26 -8.84 1.09
CA ALA A 1137 -28.26 -9.00 2.14
C ALA A 1137 -28.60 -10.14 3.13
N ARG A 1138 -29.88 -10.41 3.38
CA ARG A 1138 -30.34 -11.60 4.14
C ARG A 1138 -30.38 -12.86 3.29
N LYS A 1139 -31.02 -12.79 2.12
CA LYS A 1139 -31.33 -13.97 1.29
C LYS A 1139 -30.08 -14.59 0.65
N CYS A 1140 -29.06 -13.79 0.37
CA CYS A 1140 -27.85 -14.21 -0.33
C CYS A 1140 -26.66 -14.51 0.59
N ASP A 1141 -26.86 -14.46 1.91
CA ASP A 1141 -25.81 -14.68 2.90
C ASP A 1141 -25.89 -16.09 3.50
N ARG A 1142 -24.94 -16.96 3.13
CA ARG A 1142 -24.81 -18.34 3.65
C ARG A 1142 -24.60 -18.37 5.17
N PHE A 1143 -24.15 -17.27 5.74
CA PHE A 1143 -23.85 -17.20 7.17
C PHE A 1143 -24.88 -16.35 7.93
N TRP A 1144 -26.00 -15.96 7.29
CA TRP A 1144 -27.10 -15.23 7.93
C TRP A 1144 -27.42 -15.87 9.28
N TYR A 1145 -27.51 -15.08 10.36
CA TYR A 1145 -27.45 -15.66 11.69
C TYR A 1145 -28.60 -16.64 12.01
N GLU A 1146 -29.75 -16.57 11.34
CA GLU A 1146 -30.88 -17.52 11.55
C GLU A 1146 -30.87 -18.74 10.60
N ASN A 1147 -29.87 -18.88 9.74
CA ASN A 1147 -29.76 -19.97 8.74
C ASN A 1147 -29.86 -21.40 9.33
N ASP A 1148 -30.40 -22.36 8.58
CA ASP A 1148 -30.50 -23.79 8.92
C ASP A 1148 -29.36 -24.70 8.40
N ASP A 1149 -28.38 -24.18 7.67
CA ASP A 1149 -27.21 -24.92 7.17
C ASP A 1149 -26.47 -25.64 8.32
N PRO A 1150 -26.31 -26.96 8.27
CA PRO A 1150 -25.70 -27.72 9.36
C PRO A 1150 -24.29 -27.26 9.78
N THR A 1151 -23.52 -26.70 8.85
CA THR A 1151 -22.15 -26.26 9.07
C THR A 1151 -22.10 -24.86 9.66
N THR A 1152 -22.92 -23.93 9.19
CA THR A 1152 -22.84 -22.50 9.59
C THR A 1152 -23.92 -22.04 10.56
N LYS A 1153 -24.93 -22.88 10.87
CA LYS A 1153 -26.00 -22.52 11.81
C LYS A 1153 -25.51 -22.34 13.25
N PHE A 1154 -26.20 -21.49 13.99
CA PHE A 1154 -26.17 -21.52 15.44
C PHE A 1154 -27.11 -22.63 15.96
N THR A 1155 -26.87 -23.15 17.15
CA THR A 1155 -27.85 -24.03 17.80
C THR A 1155 -29.12 -23.25 18.18
N GLU A 1156 -30.25 -23.91 18.37
CA GLU A 1156 -31.49 -23.22 18.77
C GLU A 1156 -31.33 -22.47 20.11
N ALA A 1157 -30.55 -23.02 21.04
CA ALA A 1157 -30.22 -22.34 22.29
C ALA A 1157 -29.40 -21.06 22.05
N GLN A 1158 -28.37 -21.13 21.19
CA GLN A 1158 -27.58 -19.97 20.80
C GLN A 1158 -28.44 -18.90 20.10
N LEU A 1159 -29.35 -19.30 19.20
CA LEU A 1159 -30.30 -18.38 18.55
C LEU A 1159 -31.25 -17.71 19.55
N ALA A 1160 -31.74 -18.46 20.54
CA ALA A 1160 -32.59 -17.90 21.59
C ALA A 1160 -31.85 -16.82 22.39
N GLU A 1161 -30.55 -17.01 22.64
CA GLU A 1161 -29.71 -16.01 23.30
C GLU A 1161 -29.42 -14.80 22.39
N LEU A 1162 -29.11 -15.01 21.11
CA LEU A 1162 -28.87 -13.91 20.15
C LEU A 1162 -30.12 -13.02 19.96
N ARG A 1163 -31.31 -13.61 19.93
CA ARG A 1163 -32.60 -12.90 19.78
C ARG A 1163 -32.97 -12.00 20.98
N LYS A 1164 -32.25 -12.09 22.10
CA LYS A 1164 -32.41 -11.17 23.25
C LYS A 1164 -31.67 -9.85 23.06
N THR A 1165 -30.78 -9.78 22.07
CA THR A 1165 -29.90 -8.62 21.84
C THR A 1165 -30.71 -7.37 21.55
N THR A 1166 -30.38 -6.28 22.25
CA THR A 1166 -30.84 -4.94 21.88
C THR A 1166 -29.69 -3.96 21.81
N LEU A 1167 -29.81 -2.92 20.99
CA LEU A 1167 -28.78 -1.87 20.90
C LEU A 1167 -28.59 -1.17 22.25
N SER A 1168 -29.68 -0.90 22.98
CA SER A 1168 -29.63 -0.35 24.34
C SER A 1168 -28.78 -1.19 25.28
N ARG A 1169 -28.90 -2.52 25.21
CA ARG A 1169 -28.14 -3.44 26.06
C ARG A 1169 -26.65 -3.41 25.73
N ILE A 1170 -26.30 -3.45 24.44
CA ILE A 1170 -24.91 -3.36 23.99
C ILE A 1170 -24.29 -2.04 24.47
N ILE A 1171 -24.98 -0.91 24.31
CA ILE A 1171 -24.48 0.38 24.79
C ILE A 1171 -24.27 0.32 26.31
N CYS A 1172 -25.29 -0.07 27.08
CA CYS A 1172 -25.25 -0.20 28.54
C CYS A 1172 -24.01 -0.96 29.06
N GLU A 1173 -23.73 -2.14 28.50
CA GLU A 1173 -22.62 -3.00 28.95
C GLU A 1173 -21.25 -2.39 28.64
N ASN A 1174 -21.17 -1.54 27.62
CA ASN A 1174 -19.93 -0.99 27.11
C ASN A 1174 -19.68 0.47 27.52
N LEU A 1175 -20.57 1.08 28.32
CA LEU A 1175 -20.32 2.34 29.03
C LEU A 1175 -19.35 2.16 30.20
N ASP A 1176 -18.62 3.22 30.56
CA ASP A 1176 -17.75 3.24 31.74
C ASP A 1176 -18.57 3.22 33.03
N ILE A 1177 -19.63 4.02 33.09
CA ILE A 1177 -20.56 4.10 34.22
C ILE A 1177 -21.91 3.57 33.78
N GLN A 1178 -22.23 2.34 34.19
CA GLN A 1178 -23.57 1.80 34.00
C GLN A 1178 -24.60 2.59 34.83
N GLY A 1179 -25.70 2.97 34.20
CA GLY A 1179 -26.79 3.70 34.86
C GLY A 1179 -28.14 3.20 34.35
N ASP A 1180 -29.05 4.13 34.12
CA ASP A 1180 -30.32 3.82 33.46
C ASP A 1180 -30.22 4.03 31.95
N MET A 1181 -30.99 3.26 31.20
CA MET A 1181 -31.09 3.33 29.74
C MET A 1181 -32.52 2.99 29.32
N GLN A 1182 -33.06 3.64 28.31
CA GLN A 1182 -34.36 3.26 27.73
C GLN A 1182 -34.27 1.92 27.00
N ARG A 1183 -35.39 1.20 26.94
CA ARG A 1183 -35.43 -0.17 26.39
C ARG A 1183 -35.05 -0.25 24.91
N ALA A 1184 -35.42 0.75 24.12
CA ALA A 1184 -35.07 0.88 22.71
C ALA A 1184 -34.22 2.13 22.49
N ALA A 1185 -32.96 1.97 22.07
CA ALA A 1185 -31.99 3.05 21.93
C ALA A 1185 -32.33 4.01 20.78
N LEU A 1186 -33.02 3.48 19.75
CA LEU A 1186 -33.45 4.21 18.56
C LEU A 1186 -34.71 5.06 18.78
N ASP A 1187 -35.42 4.83 19.87
CA ASP A 1187 -36.64 5.56 20.22
C ASP A 1187 -36.33 6.53 21.38
N LEU A 1188 -36.95 7.71 21.39
CA LEU A 1188 -36.82 8.66 22.48
C LEU A 1188 -37.33 8.07 23.80
N PRO A 1189 -36.76 8.48 24.94
CA PRO A 1189 -37.22 8.03 26.26
C PRO A 1189 -38.64 8.53 26.53
N SER A 1190 -39.48 7.66 27.09
CA SER A 1190 -40.86 7.96 27.49
C SER A 1190 -41.20 7.20 28.76
N ASN A 1191 -41.78 7.87 29.75
CA ASN A 1191 -42.13 7.24 31.03
C ASN A 1191 -43.03 6.00 30.89
N PHE A 1192 -43.81 5.90 29.80
CA PHE A 1192 -44.72 4.79 29.56
C PHE A 1192 -44.29 3.89 28.40
N LEU A 1193 -43.98 4.48 27.22
CA LEU A 1193 -43.73 3.70 26.00
C LEU A 1193 -42.30 3.16 25.89
N ASN A 1194 -41.32 3.89 26.43
CA ASN A 1194 -39.91 3.54 26.36
C ASN A 1194 -39.18 4.01 27.64
N PRO A 1195 -39.56 3.45 28.81
CA PRO A 1195 -39.04 3.94 30.08
C PRO A 1195 -37.55 3.64 30.20
N ARG A 1196 -36.85 4.55 30.87
CA ARG A 1196 -35.48 4.28 31.34
C ARG A 1196 -35.56 3.24 32.46
N VAL A 1197 -34.78 2.19 32.33
CA VAL A 1197 -34.66 1.12 33.33
C VAL A 1197 -33.19 0.93 33.69
N PRO A 1198 -32.87 0.42 34.89
CA PRO A 1198 -31.50 0.10 35.25
C PRO A 1198 -30.90 -0.88 34.23
N CYS A 1199 -29.66 -0.62 33.76
CA CYS A 1199 -28.99 -1.50 32.79
C CYS A 1199 -28.96 -2.98 33.25
N SER A 1200 -28.87 -3.23 34.57
CA SER A 1200 -28.88 -4.57 35.18
C SER A 1200 -30.21 -5.32 35.07
N SER A 1201 -31.31 -4.62 34.80
CA SER A 1201 -32.64 -5.23 34.63
C SER A 1201 -32.91 -5.68 33.19
N MET A 1202 -32.06 -5.29 32.24
CA MET A 1202 -32.17 -5.69 30.84
C MET A 1202 -31.65 -7.12 30.65
N GLN A 1203 -32.28 -7.88 29.76
CA GLN A 1203 -31.85 -9.25 29.47
C GLN A 1203 -30.42 -9.26 28.88
N GLN A 1204 -29.60 -10.20 29.33
CA GLN A 1204 -28.25 -10.42 28.83
C GLN A 1204 -28.19 -11.71 28.03
N ILE A 1205 -27.30 -11.74 27.03
CA ILE A 1205 -26.89 -12.97 26.35
C ILE A 1205 -26.21 -13.91 27.36
N ASP A 1206 -26.73 -15.12 27.52
CA ASP A 1206 -26.08 -16.16 28.32
C ASP A 1206 -25.11 -16.95 27.45
N LEU A 1207 -23.81 -16.70 27.65
CA LEU A 1207 -22.75 -17.38 26.91
C LEU A 1207 -22.57 -18.85 27.32
N SER A 1208 -23.30 -19.34 28.34
CA SER A 1208 -23.33 -20.78 28.67
C SER A 1208 -23.84 -21.64 27.50
N ALA A 1209 -24.64 -21.08 26.59
CA ALA A 1209 -25.09 -21.75 25.37
C ALA A 1209 -23.96 -22.03 24.34
N TRP A 1210 -22.76 -21.48 24.56
CA TRP A 1210 -21.54 -21.76 23.77
C TRP A 1210 -20.56 -22.68 24.49
N ARG A 1211 -20.91 -23.22 25.67
CA ARG A 1211 -20.03 -24.13 26.41
C ARG A 1211 -19.80 -25.43 25.63
N GLU A 1212 -18.53 -25.81 25.49
CA GLU A 1212 -18.06 -27.10 24.98
C GLU A 1212 -17.50 -27.98 26.10
#